data_AF-A0A1G7MX91-F1
#
_entry.id   AF-A0A1G7MX91-F1
#
_cell.length_a   1.000
_cell.length_b   1.000
_cell.length_c   1.000
_cell.angle_alpha   90.00
_cell.angle_beta   90.00
_cell.angle_gamma   90.00
#
_symmetry.space_group_name_H-M   'P 1'
#
loop_
_entity.id
_entity.type
_entity.pdbx_description
1 polymer ?
#
loop_
_entity_poly.entity_id
_entity_poly.type
_entity_poly.pdbx_seq_one_letter_code
_entity_poly.pdbx_strand_id
1 'polypeptide(L)'
;MKKARRIWSIVLFVALILQVLNFSSAASTTVQAAGEEYGLPATSRDGVILHAWNWSFDTITNNLPAIAAAGYKTVQTSPIQGTKENSMGGSYWWVLYQPTNFNIGNAQLGSRDQFKRMCEEAEKYGIKIIVDVILQHTANAGGGSLQFTPAYNVDPTIRNNSYFWHEARGIENYGDRRQVTQWGVGLPDLNTSNYDLQDKIISFLNDATSLGADGFRIDTAKHIELPNENSDHYGNFSSNFWPRVLGGLNNKHNLFIYGEVLQGGADEFYKYSNFIDLTASHYGGSIRHAVGYNSNKNVNGAREFNAAGVNPSKLVTFVETHDTYANDSSESTGMNEWHIKMGWAIIAARAQTTSLFFNRPAGGGKFAGSLGTKGNDLWKDPDVVAVNKFHNAMVGQDEYLRTQGNEIMLVERGSKGITIVNLGGDAYINSDTRLSNGTYINKATGGGTFTVSNGKITGNIGGGKIAVLYETTSSGPTVTIDKQEGGFYTDSLSVKIDVTNANNASYTVNNGSVTNFNSSTTVTLGAGAAFGTTFVLKVTANGSGTSTTKTYTFTKEDPNAALKIHYYKPSNWGTPNIYYYDDSVTPTKNGPAWPGVAMQAEGNGWYVATVPGWTKAKVIFNSNGNQIPGAEQSGYQVSGEKWIKDGVVHPNNPDNPIPTISIDKSEGVFNSDSFDITISYQGANSATYSLNGSAPISFTSGTKVTIGAGDADGTTYTLNVTAIGSTTNTTKTYTFKKQQSQGQLFTVKFYKPSNWGTPNIYYYDESVSPTKIGTIWPGVAMQDDGNGWYSYTISGWDKANVIFNSNGQQTPGSSQPGYFVNTNSWIKDGVITTEPPLDDNTVIPVTFNVRNATTAVGQNVYIVGSIAELGNWNPANAIGPGSTTNYPTWSFTIDLPVGTKIEFKAIKKHGDNVVWESGSDHSYTVSSSNPTVDFTFNN
;
A
#
# COMPACT_ATOMS: atom_id res chain seq x y z
N MET A 1 14.53 24.35 -48.11
CA MET A 1 14.11 24.68 -46.72
C MET A 1 12.83 23.99 -46.23
N LYS A 2 11.95 23.42 -47.07
CA LYS A 2 10.73 22.70 -46.60
C LYS A 2 10.92 21.21 -46.24
N LYS A 3 11.97 20.53 -46.71
CA LYS A 3 12.26 19.12 -46.36
C LYS A 3 12.98 18.93 -45.02
N ALA A 4 13.76 19.91 -44.57
CA ALA A 4 14.49 19.82 -43.29
C ALA A 4 13.58 19.95 -42.05
N ARG A 5 12.48 20.73 -42.14
CA ARG A 5 11.52 20.88 -41.04
C ARG A 5 10.67 19.63 -40.77
N ARG A 6 10.38 18.82 -41.80
CA ARG A 6 9.61 17.56 -41.61
C ARG A 6 10.43 16.43 -40.96
N ILE A 7 11.75 16.42 -41.13
CA ILE A 7 12.63 15.40 -40.53
C ILE A 7 12.87 15.72 -39.04
N TRP A 8 12.98 16.99 -38.67
CA TRP A 8 13.12 17.40 -37.26
C TRP A 8 11.86 17.19 -36.42
N SER A 9 10.67 17.35 -37.00
CA SER A 9 9.41 17.08 -36.31
C SER A 9 9.15 15.59 -36.06
N ILE A 10 9.62 14.70 -36.93
CA ILE A 10 9.50 13.24 -36.74
C ILE A 10 10.53 12.74 -35.71
N VAL A 11 11.74 13.30 -35.67
CA VAL A 11 12.76 12.96 -34.67
C VAL A 11 12.37 13.46 -33.26
N LEU A 12 11.76 14.65 -33.13
CA LEU A 12 11.25 15.12 -31.84
C LEU A 12 10.01 14.33 -31.36
N PHE A 13 9.14 13.88 -32.27
CA PHE A 13 7.94 13.12 -31.92
C PHE A 13 8.29 11.68 -31.51
N VAL A 14 9.30 11.07 -32.14
CA VAL A 14 9.84 9.75 -31.73
C VAL A 14 10.63 9.86 -30.42
N ALA A 15 11.36 10.96 -30.18
CA ALA A 15 12.06 11.21 -28.91
C ALA A 15 11.10 11.46 -27.73
N LEU A 16 9.96 12.13 -27.96
CA LEU A 16 8.94 12.31 -26.91
C LEU A 16 8.19 11.00 -26.60
N ILE A 17 7.90 10.17 -27.61
CA ILE A 17 7.27 8.85 -27.39
C ILE A 17 8.24 7.90 -26.65
N LEU A 18 9.55 7.98 -26.90
CA LEU A 18 10.58 7.24 -26.17
C LEU A 18 10.81 7.76 -24.74
N GLN A 19 10.46 9.00 -24.42
CA GLN A 19 10.56 9.53 -23.04
C GLN A 19 9.35 9.17 -22.18
N VAL A 20 8.15 9.07 -22.75
CA VAL A 20 6.94 8.68 -22.02
C VAL A 20 6.85 7.16 -21.81
N LEU A 21 7.49 6.35 -22.67
CA LEU A 21 7.59 4.88 -22.51
C LEU A 21 8.69 4.43 -21.52
N ASN A 22 9.54 5.35 -21.03
CA ASN A 22 10.67 5.02 -20.13
C ASN A 22 10.40 5.29 -18.64
N PHE A 23 9.32 5.98 -18.27
CA PHE A 23 9.03 6.27 -16.86
C PHE A 23 8.24 5.16 -16.14
N SER A 24 7.47 4.34 -16.87
CA SER A 24 6.76 3.19 -16.32
C SER A 24 7.55 1.88 -16.43
N SER A 25 8.49 1.77 -17.36
CA SER A 25 9.36 0.59 -17.51
C SER A 25 10.53 0.60 -16.52
N ALA A 26 11.08 1.77 -16.16
CA ALA A 26 12.21 1.88 -15.24
C ALA A 26 11.92 1.28 -13.85
N ALA A 27 10.78 1.60 -13.24
CA ALA A 27 10.39 1.08 -11.93
C ALA A 27 10.15 -0.44 -11.95
N SER A 28 9.49 -0.96 -12.99
CA SER A 28 9.28 -2.41 -13.16
C SER A 28 10.60 -3.16 -13.38
N THR A 29 11.55 -2.58 -14.12
CA THR A 29 12.87 -3.20 -14.34
C THR A 29 13.75 -3.20 -13.08
N THR A 30 13.61 -2.21 -12.19
CA THR A 30 14.40 -2.13 -10.95
C THR A 30 13.96 -3.15 -9.89
N VAL A 31 12.65 -3.42 -9.75
CA VAL A 31 12.12 -4.40 -8.78
C VAL A 31 12.43 -5.84 -9.19
N GLN A 32 12.33 -6.13 -10.49
CA GLN A 32 12.72 -7.43 -11.03
C GLN A 32 14.22 -7.67 -10.87
N ALA A 33 15.06 -6.65 -11.11
CA ALA A 33 16.50 -6.73 -10.88
C ALA A 33 16.89 -6.91 -9.39
N ALA A 34 16.13 -6.33 -8.46
CA ALA A 34 16.36 -6.49 -7.02
C ALA A 34 16.04 -7.91 -6.53
N GLY A 35 14.93 -8.49 -6.97
CA GLY A 35 14.57 -9.88 -6.62
C GLY A 35 15.51 -10.92 -7.24
N GLU A 36 16.01 -10.67 -8.45
CA GLU A 36 16.98 -11.53 -9.13
C GLU A 36 18.30 -11.68 -8.36
N GLU A 37 18.75 -10.64 -7.63
CA GLU A 37 19.95 -10.69 -6.80
C GLU A 37 19.87 -11.81 -5.74
N TYR A 38 18.68 -11.97 -5.15
CA TYR A 38 18.42 -12.94 -4.09
C TYR A 38 17.86 -14.27 -4.64
N GLY A 39 17.68 -14.38 -5.96
CA GLY A 39 17.03 -15.53 -6.59
C GLY A 39 15.57 -15.68 -6.17
N LEU A 40 14.88 -14.58 -5.92
CA LEU A 40 13.45 -14.59 -5.60
C LEU A 40 12.62 -14.73 -6.88
N PRO A 41 11.52 -15.53 -6.86
CA PRO A 41 10.61 -15.64 -7.99
C PRO A 41 9.94 -14.32 -8.36
N ALA A 42 9.36 -14.25 -9.55
CA ALA A 42 8.68 -13.04 -10.02
C ALA A 42 7.42 -12.74 -9.18
N THR A 43 6.63 -13.76 -8.86
CA THR A 43 5.33 -13.62 -8.19
C THR A 43 5.31 -14.25 -6.80
N SER A 44 4.42 -13.79 -5.92
CA SER A 44 4.22 -14.40 -4.59
C SER A 44 3.75 -15.85 -4.67
N ARG A 45 3.01 -16.23 -5.72
CA ARG A 45 2.51 -17.61 -5.94
C ARG A 45 3.63 -18.61 -6.22
N ASP A 46 4.73 -18.14 -6.80
CA ASP A 46 5.87 -18.98 -7.16
C ASP A 46 6.91 -19.10 -6.03
N GLY A 47 6.72 -18.35 -4.93
CA GLY A 47 7.68 -18.29 -3.83
C GLY A 47 7.13 -18.83 -2.51
N VAL A 48 7.94 -18.65 -1.46
CA VAL A 48 7.56 -18.97 -0.08
C VAL A 48 7.26 -17.70 0.72
N ILE A 49 6.32 -17.83 1.68
CA ILE A 49 5.84 -16.75 2.54
C ILE A 49 6.46 -16.89 3.92
N LEU A 50 7.02 -15.81 4.45
CA LEU A 50 7.33 -15.68 5.87
C LEU A 50 6.14 -15.03 6.58
N HIS A 51 5.49 -15.76 7.49
CA HIS A 51 4.52 -15.15 8.38
C HIS A 51 5.25 -14.52 9.56
N ALA A 52 5.47 -13.21 9.47
CA ALA A 52 6.10 -12.36 10.48
C ALA A 52 5.10 -12.03 11.61
N TRP A 53 4.61 -13.09 12.25
CA TRP A 53 3.52 -13.02 13.21
C TRP A 53 3.90 -12.15 14.41
N ASN A 54 3.09 -11.13 14.68
CA ASN A 54 3.28 -10.09 15.69
C ASN A 54 4.48 -9.16 15.47
N TRP A 55 5.19 -9.21 14.35
CA TRP A 55 6.30 -8.27 14.11
C TRP A 55 5.75 -6.88 13.76
N SER A 56 6.31 -5.84 14.38
CA SER A 56 5.97 -4.46 14.00
C SER A 56 6.47 -4.13 12.59
N PHE A 57 5.89 -3.11 11.97
CA PHE A 57 6.31 -2.65 10.64
C PHE A 57 7.80 -2.29 10.61
N ASP A 58 8.32 -1.63 11.65
CA ASP A 58 9.74 -1.32 11.76
C ASP A 58 10.60 -2.58 11.98
N THR A 59 10.10 -3.57 12.72
CA THR A 59 10.81 -4.85 12.88
C THR A 59 10.90 -5.60 11.56
N ILE A 60 9.83 -5.64 10.76
CA ILE A 60 9.87 -6.21 9.41
C ILE A 60 10.88 -5.43 8.57
N THR A 61 10.76 -4.10 8.52
CA THR A 61 11.64 -3.20 7.76
C THR A 61 13.12 -3.48 8.04
N ASN A 62 13.50 -3.56 9.32
CA ASN A 62 14.88 -3.80 9.75
C ASN A 62 15.43 -5.20 9.40
N ASN A 63 14.57 -6.15 9.03
CA ASN A 63 14.96 -7.53 8.71
C ASN A 63 14.78 -7.88 7.24
N LEU A 64 14.23 -6.99 6.39
CA LEU A 64 14.03 -7.22 4.95
C LEU A 64 15.29 -7.75 4.22
N PRO A 65 16.52 -7.23 4.45
CA PRO A 65 17.71 -7.78 3.80
C PRO A 65 17.95 -9.26 4.15
N ALA A 66 17.73 -9.62 5.41
CA ALA A 66 17.91 -10.99 5.88
C ALA A 66 16.77 -11.90 5.41
N ILE A 67 15.53 -11.39 5.32
CA ILE A 67 14.37 -12.08 4.75
C ILE A 67 14.61 -12.43 3.28
N ALA A 68 15.10 -11.48 2.48
CA ALA A 68 15.45 -11.70 1.08
C ALA A 68 16.60 -12.72 0.95
N ALA A 69 17.66 -12.58 1.76
CA ALA A 69 18.78 -13.53 1.79
C ALA A 69 18.36 -14.96 2.18
N ALA A 70 17.32 -15.09 3.01
CA ALA A 70 16.73 -16.37 3.40
C ALA A 70 15.80 -16.97 2.32
N GLY A 71 15.54 -16.25 1.23
CA GLY A 71 14.82 -16.73 0.05
C GLY A 71 13.30 -16.56 0.10
N TYR A 72 12.76 -15.76 1.02
CA TYR A 72 11.32 -15.47 1.06
C TYR A 72 10.95 -14.42 0.04
N LYS A 73 9.97 -14.75 -0.82
CA LYS A 73 9.40 -13.80 -1.78
C LYS A 73 8.42 -12.87 -1.10
N THR A 74 7.76 -13.35 -0.06
CA THR A 74 6.60 -12.66 0.51
C THR A 74 6.69 -12.64 2.02
N VAL A 75 6.32 -11.51 2.62
CA VAL A 75 6.09 -11.39 4.06
C VAL A 75 4.60 -11.21 4.28
N GLN A 76 4.03 -12.02 5.17
CA GLN A 76 2.70 -11.78 5.72
C GLN A 76 2.82 -11.04 7.06
N THR A 77 2.14 -9.90 7.17
CA THR A 77 1.98 -9.17 8.43
C THR A 77 0.83 -9.75 9.25
N SER A 78 0.83 -9.50 10.56
CA SER A 78 -0.40 -9.56 11.37
C SER A 78 -1.40 -8.46 10.96
N PRO A 79 -2.64 -8.50 11.45
CA PRO A 79 -3.67 -7.52 11.11
C PRO A 79 -3.30 -6.06 11.37
N ILE A 80 -3.54 -5.21 10.37
CA ILE A 80 -3.14 -3.79 10.40
C ILE A 80 -4.24 -2.85 10.87
N GLN A 81 -5.44 -3.36 11.11
CA GLN A 81 -6.58 -2.56 11.56
C GLN A 81 -6.38 -2.04 12.98
N GLY A 82 -7.06 -0.96 13.34
CA GLY A 82 -7.13 -0.49 14.73
C GLY A 82 -7.67 -1.58 15.65
N THR A 83 -7.07 -1.75 16.82
CA THR A 83 -7.36 -2.87 17.74
C THR A 83 -8.23 -2.44 18.91
N LYS A 84 -8.83 -3.41 19.60
CA LYS A 84 -9.66 -3.19 20.80
C LYS A 84 -8.92 -2.47 21.93
N GLU A 85 -7.64 -2.74 22.10
CA GLU A 85 -6.82 -2.23 23.19
C GLU A 85 -5.34 -2.21 22.80
N ASN A 86 -4.54 -1.43 23.55
CA ASN A 86 -3.11 -1.24 23.28
C ASN A 86 -2.22 -2.26 24.01
N SER A 87 -2.76 -3.43 24.35
CA SER A 87 -2.02 -4.48 25.06
C SER A 87 -0.84 -4.97 24.22
N MET A 88 0.35 -5.03 24.84
CA MET A 88 1.63 -5.35 24.15
C MET A 88 2.23 -6.69 24.56
N GLY A 89 1.72 -7.37 25.60
CA GLY A 89 2.27 -8.67 26.03
C GLY A 89 1.99 -9.75 24.98
N GLY A 90 2.93 -10.68 24.76
CA GLY A 90 2.77 -11.73 23.74
C GLY A 90 1.50 -12.60 23.90
N SER A 91 0.98 -12.74 25.12
CA SER A 91 -0.27 -13.47 25.40
C SER A 91 -1.54 -12.74 24.91
N TYR A 92 -1.42 -11.47 24.52
CA TYR A 92 -2.50 -10.65 23.99
C TYR A 92 -2.51 -10.62 22.45
N TRP A 93 -1.82 -11.54 21.78
CA TRP A 93 -1.77 -11.62 20.31
C TRP A 93 -3.15 -11.55 19.64
N TRP A 94 -4.17 -12.13 20.28
CA TRP A 94 -5.56 -12.15 19.83
C TRP A 94 -6.19 -10.76 19.68
N VAL A 95 -5.60 -9.72 20.30
CA VAL A 95 -6.08 -8.34 20.17
C VAL A 95 -6.01 -7.83 18.73
N LEU A 96 -5.05 -8.34 17.94
CA LEU A 96 -4.90 -8.01 16.53
C LEU A 96 -6.09 -8.50 15.69
N TYR A 97 -6.82 -9.51 16.18
CA TYR A 97 -7.99 -10.09 15.53
C TYR A 97 -9.32 -9.55 16.08
N GLN A 98 -9.27 -8.46 16.86
CA GLN A 98 -10.45 -7.75 17.33
C GLN A 98 -10.40 -6.30 16.81
N PRO A 99 -10.70 -6.09 15.51
CA PRO A 99 -10.62 -4.77 14.92
C PRO A 99 -11.73 -3.87 15.44
N THR A 100 -11.42 -2.59 15.59
CA THR A 100 -12.38 -1.56 15.97
C THR A 100 -12.79 -0.67 14.80
N ASN A 101 -12.10 -0.75 13.67
CA ASN A 101 -12.36 0.06 12.48
C ASN A 101 -11.73 -0.56 11.23
N PHE A 102 -11.96 0.08 10.09
CA PHE A 102 -11.33 -0.22 8.81
C PHE A 102 -10.27 0.85 8.43
N ASN A 103 -9.40 1.20 9.37
CA ASN A 103 -8.27 2.11 9.16
C ASN A 103 -6.95 1.42 9.47
N ILE A 104 -5.87 1.83 8.79
CA ILE A 104 -4.54 1.27 8.98
C ILE A 104 -3.86 1.91 10.20
N GLY A 105 -3.38 1.06 11.09
CA GLY A 105 -2.50 1.39 12.20
C GLY A 105 -3.05 0.95 13.54
N ASN A 106 -2.16 0.43 14.39
CA ASN A 106 -2.46 0.05 15.76
C ASN A 106 -1.21 0.14 16.65
N ALA A 107 -1.39 0.06 17.97
CA ALA A 107 -0.30 0.19 18.93
C ALA A 107 0.74 -0.95 18.82
N GLN A 108 0.31 -2.13 18.37
CA GLN A 108 1.14 -3.33 18.33
C GLN A 108 2.11 -3.33 17.14
N LEU A 109 1.65 -2.91 15.96
CA LEU A 109 2.40 -3.01 14.71
C LEU A 109 2.98 -1.67 14.23
N GLY A 110 2.30 -0.56 14.51
CA GLY A 110 2.71 0.79 14.12
C GLY A 110 1.62 1.55 13.36
N SER A 111 1.98 2.75 12.89
CA SER A 111 1.12 3.67 12.15
C SER A 111 1.02 3.34 10.66
N ARG A 112 0.06 3.96 9.98
CA ARG A 112 -0.10 3.93 8.51
C ARG A 112 1.16 4.37 7.76
N ASP A 113 1.89 5.36 8.27
CA ASP A 113 3.15 5.81 7.66
C ASP A 113 4.27 4.78 7.84
N GLN A 114 4.33 4.10 9.00
CA GLN A 114 5.27 3.00 9.22
C GLN A 114 4.97 1.82 8.30
N PHE A 115 3.68 1.52 8.08
CA PHE A 115 3.25 0.51 7.11
C PHE A 115 3.70 0.85 5.68
N LYS A 116 3.46 2.09 5.24
CA LYS A 116 3.89 2.57 3.92
C LYS A 116 5.40 2.42 3.72
N ARG A 117 6.20 2.90 4.68
CA ARG A 117 7.67 2.78 4.62
C ARG A 117 8.13 1.34 4.53
N MET A 118 7.49 0.43 5.29
CA MET A 118 7.82 -0.99 5.26
C MET A 118 7.56 -1.61 3.89
N CYS A 119 6.45 -1.23 3.22
CA CYS A 119 6.15 -1.67 1.86
C CYS A 119 7.15 -1.11 0.83
N GLU A 120 7.43 0.21 0.89
CA GLU A 120 8.42 0.86 0.01
C GLU A 120 9.83 0.28 0.18
N GLU A 121 10.22 -0.08 1.41
CA GLU A 121 11.51 -0.72 1.67
C GLU A 121 11.53 -2.18 1.18
N ALA A 122 10.44 -2.92 1.34
CA ALA A 122 10.34 -4.31 0.88
C ALA A 122 10.52 -4.43 -0.63
N GLU A 123 9.99 -3.47 -1.40
CA GLU A 123 10.12 -3.41 -2.84
C GLU A 123 11.59 -3.33 -3.30
N LYS A 124 12.47 -2.67 -2.55
CA LYS A 124 13.92 -2.59 -2.85
C LYS A 124 14.64 -3.94 -2.80
N TYR A 125 14.06 -4.94 -2.14
CA TYR A 125 14.58 -6.29 -2.05
C TYR A 125 13.79 -7.29 -2.91
N GLY A 126 12.81 -6.81 -3.69
CA GLY A 126 11.90 -7.67 -4.46
C GLY A 126 10.93 -8.48 -3.60
N ILE A 127 10.76 -8.13 -2.32
CA ILE A 127 9.84 -8.75 -1.37
C ILE A 127 8.45 -8.16 -1.56
N LYS A 128 7.43 -9.02 -1.50
CA LYS A 128 6.01 -8.67 -1.57
C LYS A 128 5.36 -8.69 -0.19
N ILE A 129 4.45 -7.76 0.09
CA ILE A 129 3.76 -7.66 1.37
C ILE A 129 2.32 -8.15 1.25
N ILE A 130 1.96 -9.18 2.03
CA ILE A 130 0.58 -9.62 2.23
C ILE A 130 0.12 -9.18 3.61
N VAL A 131 -1.10 -8.63 3.64
CA VAL A 131 -1.72 -8.13 4.86
C VAL A 131 -2.77 -9.11 5.34
N ASP A 132 -2.70 -9.52 6.61
CA ASP A 132 -3.82 -10.20 7.27
C ASP A 132 -4.96 -9.20 7.51
N VAL A 133 -6.18 -9.52 7.07
CA VAL A 133 -7.34 -8.62 7.13
C VAL A 133 -8.56 -9.31 7.72
N ILE A 134 -9.21 -8.66 8.67
CA ILE A 134 -10.44 -9.12 9.28
C ILE A 134 -11.60 -8.35 8.65
N LEU A 135 -12.41 -9.06 7.88
CA LEU A 135 -13.55 -8.49 7.14
C LEU A 135 -14.90 -8.97 7.65
N GLN A 136 -14.90 -9.95 8.56
CA GLN A 136 -16.07 -10.72 8.96
C GLN A 136 -16.68 -10.25 10.30
N HIS A 137 -15.86 -9.77 11.23
CA HIS A 137 -16.29 -9.38 12.57
C HIS A 137 -15.53 -8.16 13.10
N THR A 138 -15.92 -7.71 14.29
CA THR A 138 -15.20 -6.66 15.04
C THR A 138 -14.92 -7.07 16.48
N ALA A 139 -14.26 -6.20 17.24
CA ALA A 139 -14.04 -6.35 18.69
C ALA A 139 -15.35 -6.49 19.48
N ASN A 140 -15.36 -7.37 20.50
CA ASN A 140 -16.49 -7.51 21.41
C ASN A 140 -16.41 -6.58 22.63
N ALA A 141 -17.56 -6.31 23.25
CA ALA A 141 -17.66 -5.49 24.46
C ALA A 141 -17.18 -6.23 25.73
N GLY A 142 -17.08 -7.56 25.68
CA GLY A 142 -16.63 -8.39 26.81
C GLY A 142 -17.01 -9.86 26.62
N GLY A 143 -16.79 -10.68 27.65
CA GLY A 143 -17.26 -12.08 27.65
C GLY A 143 -18.73 -12.23 28.06
N GLY A 144 -19.22 -13.48 28.08
CA GLY A 144 -20.59 -13.79 28.51
C GLY A 144 -21.64 -13.17 27.60
N SER A 145 -22.63 -12.47 28.18
CA SER A 145 -23.70 -11.81 27.42
C SER A 145 -23.23 -10.66 26.52
N LEU A 146 -21.96 -10.24 26.63
CA LEU A 146 -21.37 -9.17 25.80
C LEU A 146 -20.51 -9.70 24.65
N GLN A 147 -20.40 -11.04 24.51
CA GLN A 147 -19.50 -11.69 23.55
C GLN A 147 -19.80 -11.33 22.09
N PHE A 148 -21.07 -11.19 21.74
CA PHE A 148 -21.53 -10.84 20.39
C PHE A 148 -22.00 -9.38 20.28
N THR A 149 -21.69 -8.57 21.29
CA THR A 149 -21.99 -7.13 21.31
C THR A 149 -20.74 -6.36 20.90
N PRO A 150 -20.80 -5.42 19.93
CA PRO A 150 -19.63 -4.66 19.50
C PRO A 150 -19.05 -3.80 20.64
N ALA A 151 -17.72 -3.75 20.72
CA ALA A 151 -17.01 -2.97 21.74
C ALA A 151 -17.34 -1.48 21.63
N TYR A 152 -17.32 -0.75 22.75
CA TYR A 152 -17.69 0.67 22.78
C TYR A 152 -16.81 1.54 21.87
N ASN A 153 -15.56 1.14 21.66
CA ASN A 153 -14.57 1.82 20.84
C ASN A 153 -14.52 1.32 19.39
N VAL A 154 -15.42 0.40 18.98
CA VAL A 154 -15.70 0.19 17.56
C VAL A 154 -16.21 1.51 16.97
N ASP A 155 -15.72 1.87 15.78
CA ASP A 155 -16.08 3.07 15.04
C ASP A 155 -17.60 3.32 15.12
N PRO A 156 -18.04 4.47 15.66
CA PRO A 156 -19.46 4.76 15.83
C PRO A 156 -20.27 4.68 14.52
N THR A 157 -19.65 4.91 13.36
CA THR A 157 -20.29 4.78 12.04
C THR A 157 -20.61 3.33 11.66
N ILE A 158 -19.91 2.36 12.26
CA ILE A 158 -20.18 0.92 12.13
C ILE A 158 -21.05 0.48 13.30
N ARG A 159 -20.61 0.75 14.54
CA ARG A 159 -21.25 0.30 15.79
C ARG A 159 -22.71 0.73 15.91
N ASN A 160 -23.05 1.94 15.47
CA ASN A 160 -24.42 2.45 15.60
C ASN A 160 -25.31 2.16 14.39
N ASN A 161 -24.78 1.53 13.32
CA ASN A 161 -25.58 1.16 12.16
C ASN A 161 -26.14 -0.25 12.33
N SER A 162 -27.41 -0.37 12.68
CA SER A 162 -28.06 -1.66 12.89
C SER A 162 -28.08 -2.57 11.65
N TYR A 163 -27.95 -2.03 10.44
CA TYR A 163 -27.91 -2.81 9.21
C TYR A 163 -26.55 -3.48 8.94
N PHE A 164 -25.52 -3.12 9.69
CA PHE A 164 -24.17 -3.69 9.56
C PHE A 164 -23.93 -4.91 10.41
N TRP A 165 -24.92 -5.35 11.19
CA TRP A 165 -24.78 -6.47 12.10
C TRP A 165 -25.74 -7.58 11.71
N HIS A 166 -25.25 -8.81 11.77
CA HIS A 166 -26.14 -9.95 11.92
C HIS A 166 -26.68 -10.03 13.35
N GLU A 167 -27.49 -11.06 13.61
CA GLU A 167 -27.99 -11.32 14.96
C GLU A 167 -26.82 -11.48 15.94
N ALA A 168 -26.93 -10.87 17.14
CA ALA A 168 -25.93 -10.96 18.19
C ALA A 168 -25.93 -12.36 18.85
N ARG A 169 -25.47 -13.36 18.10
CA ARG A 169 -25.56 -14.78 18.43
C ARG A 169 -24.31 -15.51 17.96
N GLY A 170 -23.99 -16.63 18.62
CA GLY A 170 -22.88 -17.50 18.25
C GLY A 170 -23.31 -18.78 17.53
N ILE A 171 -22.37 -19.36 16.77
CA ILE A 171 -22.53 -20.65 16.08
C ILE A 171 -22.76 -21.78 17.10
N GLU A 172 -23.82 -22.57 16.90
CA GLU A 172 -24.14 -23.74 17.72
C GLU A 172 -23.84 -25.06 16.99
N ASN A 173 -24.00 -25.07 15.65
CA ASN A 173 -23.77 -26.21 14.80
C ASN A 173 -22.87 -25.83 13.61
N TYR A 174 -21.60 -26.25 13.65
CA TYR A 174 -20.64 -26.03 12.56
C TYR A 174 -20.96 -26.85 11.29
N GLY A 175 -21.92 -27.77 11.32
CA GLY A 175 -22.46 -28.44 10.14
C GLY A 175 -23.59 -27.66 9.43
N ASP A 176 -24.04 -26.55 9.99
CA ASP A 176 -25.08 -25.68 9.43
C ASP A 176 -24.43 -24.47 8.74
N ARG A 177 -24.61 -24.36 7.42
CA ARG A 177 -23.96 -23.33 6.61
C ARG A 177 -24.45 -21.91 6.94
N ARG A 178 -25.73 -21.74 7.29
CA ARG A 178 -26.26 -20.45 7.71
C ARG A 178 -25.59 -20.02 9.00
N GLN A 179 -25.54 -20.89 9.99
CA GLN A 179 -24.91 -20.52 11.27
C GLN A 179 -23.45 -20.15 11.06
N VAL A 180 -22.71 -20.94 10.29
CA VAL A 180 -21.29 -20.70 10.01
C VAL A 180 -21.04 -19.32 9.38
N THR A 181 -21.96 -18.77 8.59
CA THR A 181 -21.73 -17.50 7.86
C THR A 181 -22.52 -16.31 8.41
N GLN A 182 -23.60 -16.54 9.14
CA GLN A 182 -24.52 -15.49 9.58
C GLN A 182 -24.50 -15.27 11.10
N TRP A 183 -23.79 -16.12 11.87
CA TRP A 183 -23.64 -15.97 13.32
C TRP A 183 -22.16 -15.87 13.70
N GLY A 184 -21.89 -15.22 14.82
CA GLY A 184 -20.55 -14.88 15.26
C GLY A 184 -19.70 -16.10 15.62
N VAL A 185 -18.47 -16.11 15.10
CA VAL A 185 -17.40 -17.07 15.47
C VAL A 185 -16.73 -16.70 16.80
N GLY A 186 -17.55 -16.35 17.80
CA GLY A 186 -17.12 -15.86 19.10
C GLY A 186 -16.94 -14.33 19.19
N LEU A 187 -17.22 -13.60 18.11
CA LEU A 187 -17.13 -12.14 17.99
C LEU A 187 -18.38 -11.56 17.28
N PRO A 188 -18.69 -10.27 17.48
CA PRO A 188 -19.80 -9.57 16.82
C PRO A 188 -19.68 -9.64 15.30
N ASP A 189 -20.71 -10.20 14.68
CA ASP A 189 -20.74 -10.60 13.29
C ASP A 189 -21.24 -9.49 12.37
N LEU A 190 -20.48 -9.16 11.33
CA LEU A 190 -20.85 -8.13 10.39
C LEU A 190 -21.77 -8.69 9.30
N ASN A 191 -22.80 -7.91 8.95
CA ASN A 191 -23.69 -8.22 7.83
C ASN A 191 -23.00 -7.95 6.48
N THR A 192 -22.21 -8.91 6.02
CA THR A 192 -21.41 -8.85 4.78
C THR A 192 -22.23 -8.72 3.51
N SER A 193 -23.55 -8.95 3.56
CA SER A 193 -24.45 -8.68 2.42
C SER A 193 -24.71 -7.19 2.18
N ASN A 194 -24.39 -6.33 3.14
CA ASN A 194 -24.65 -4.89 3.07
C ASN A 194 -23.62 -4.15 2.18
N TYR A 195 -24.10 -3.42 1.17
CA TYR A 195 -23.23 -2.76 0.18
C TYR A 195 -22.42 -1.60 0.77
N ASP A 196 -22.98 -0.82 1.71
CA ASP A 196 -22.26 0.29 2.34
C ASP A 196 -21.12 -0.23 3.24
N LEU A 197 -21.31 -1.37 3.89
CA LEU A 197 -20.25 -2.06 4.62
C LEU A 197 -19.18 -2.57 3.65
N GLN A 198 -19.58 -3.19 2.54
CA GLN A 198 -18.65 -3.64 1.52
C GLN A 198 -17.84 -2.46 0.93
N ASP A 199 -18.41 -1.27 0.79
CA ASP A 199 -17.68 -0.07 0.35
C ASP A 199 -16.62 0.38 1.35
N LYS A 200 -16.92 0.31 2.65
CA LYS A 200 -15.91 0.55 3.70
C LYS A 200 -14.77 -0.45 3.59
N ILE A 201 -15.07 -1.72 3.38
CA ILE A 201 -14.08 -2.79 3.21
C ILE A 201 -13.23 -2.55 1.95
N ILE A 202 -13.86 -2.28 0.80
CA ILE A 202 -13.17 -1.98 -0.46
C ILE A 202 -12.25 -0.78 -0.29
N SER A 203 -12.72 0.30 0.36
CA SER A 203 -11.91 1.49 0.62
C SER A 203 -10.68 1.18 1.47
N PHE A 204 -10.80 0.36 2.50
CA PHE A 204 -9.69 -0.04 3.35
C PHE A 204 -8.66 -0.90 2.62
N LEU A 205 -9.12 -1.90 1.86
CA LEU A 205 -8.23 -2.75 1.07
C LEU A 205 -7.50 -1.93 0.00
N ASN A 206 -8.21 -1.03 -0.69
CA ASN A 206 -7.60 -0.12 -1.65
C ASN A 206 -6.64 0.89 -0.99
N ASP A 207 -6.91 1.32 0.24
CA ASP A 207 -5.98 2.14 1.01
C ASP A 207 -4.66 1.39 1.23
N ALA A 208 -4.73 0.15 1.73
CA ALA A 208 -3.54 -0.69 1.94
C ALA A 208 -2.78 -0.95 0.62
N THR A 209 -3.48 -1.27 -0.47
CA THR A 209 -2.88 -1.44 -1.79
C THR A 209 -2.21 -0.16 -2.29
N SER A 210 -2.80 1.01 -2.05
CA SER A 210 -2.21 2.30 -2.45
C SER A 210 -0.90 2.64 -1.72
N LEU A 211 -0.68 2.02 -0.55
CA LEU A 211 0.53 2.17 0.26
C LEU A 211 1.59 1.11 -0.04
N GLY A 212 1.29 0.14 -0.90
CA GLY A 212 2.23 -0.89 -1.34
C GLY A 212 1.91 -2.31 -0.87
N ALA A 213 0.73 -2.59 -0.32
CA ALA A 213 0.30 -3.98 -0.11
C ALA A 213 0.15 -4.71 -1.45
N ASP A 214 0.72 -5.90 -1.56
CA ASP A 214 0.71 -6.75 -2.75
C ASP A 214 -0.31 -7.90 -2.65
N GLY A 215 -1.12 -7.94 -1.60
CA GLY A 215 -2.07 -9.02 -1.40
C GLY A 215 -2.67 -9.06 0.00
N PHE A 216 -3.58 -10.00 0.19
CA PHE A 216 -4.35 -10.13 1.42
C PHE A 216 -4.51 -11.59 1.85
N ARG A 217 -4.33 -11.86 3.14
CA ARG A 217 -4.83 -13.05 3.82
C ARG A 217 -6.15 -12.67 4.47
N ILE A 218 -7.25 -13.21 3.98
CA ILE A 218 -8.58 -12.92 4.53
C ILE A 218 -8.81 -13.87 5.70
N ASP A 219 -8.79 -13.31 6.91
CA ASP A 219 -9.15 -13.99 8.14
C ASP A 219 -10.58 -14.53 8.08
N THR A 220 -10.80 -15.69 8.72
CA THR A 220 -12.13 -16.27 8.90
C THR A 220 -12.97 -16.34 7.61
N ALA A 221 -12.33 -16.50 6.43
CA ALA A 221 -13.00 -16.47 5.13
C ALA A 221 -14.16 -17.47 5.01
N LYS A 222 -14.08 -18.63 5.69
CA LYS A 222 -15.16 -19.62 5.79
C LYS A 222 -16.49 -19.05 6.30
N HIS A 223 -16.42 -17.98 7.08
CA HIS A 223 -17.53 -17.35 7.79
C HIS A 223 -18.15 -16.17 7.03
N ILE A 224 -17.84 -16.01 5.74
CA ILE A 224 -18.50 -15.06 4.84
C ILE A 224 -19.19 -15.83 3.72
N GLU A 225 -20.49 -15.61 3.53
CA GLU A 225 -21.34 -16.32 2.57
C GLU A 225 -20.85 -16.24 1.12
N LEU A 226 -21.18 -17.28 0.33
CA LEU A 226 -20.94 -17.33 -1.11
C LEU A 226 -22.17 -16.85 -1.91
N PRO A 227 -22.01 -16.43 -3.19
CA PRO A 227 -23.12 -15.94 -4.03
C PRO A 227 -24.23 -16.94 -4.36
N ASN A 228 -23.99 -18.24 -4.18
CA ASN A 228 -24.93 -19.31 -4.54
C ASN A 228 -25.17 -20.26 -3.36
N GLU A 229 -25.31 -19.72 -2.15
CA GLU A 229 -25.73 -20.51 -1.00
C GLU A 229 -27.23 -20.80 -1.07
N ASN A 230 -27.60 -22.06 -0.85
CA ASN A 230 -28.99 -22.47 -0.93
C ASN A 230 -29.80 -21.79 0.16
N SER A 231 -30.96 -21.23 -0.19
CA SER A 231 -31.93 -20.79 0.80
C SER A 231 -32.35 -21.96 1.70
N ASP A 232 -32.52 -21.70 2.99
CA ASP A 232 -33.11 -22.64 3.94
C ASP A 232 -34.49 -22.16 4.43
N HIS A 233 -35.03 -22.75 5.49
CA HIS A 233 -36.34 -22.36 6.02
C HIS A 233 -36.39 -20.96 6.64
N TYR A 234 -35.25 -20.29 6.83
CA TYR A 234 -35.14 -18.88 7.23
C TYR A 234 -34.95 -17.92 6.04
N GLY A 235 -34.89 -18.42 4.80
CA GLY A 235 -34.81 -17.62 3.57
C GLY A 235 -33.43 -17.62 2.91
N ASN A 236 -33.17 -16.66 2.02
CA ASN A 236 -31.88 -16.52 1.35
C ASN A 236 -30.86 -15.83 2.29
N PHE A 237 -29.61 -16.29 2.28
CA PHE A 237 -28.48 -15.70 3.00
C PHE A 237 -27.21 -15.65 2.16
N SER A 238 -27.31 -15.92 0.85
CA SER A 238 -26.21 -15.67 -0.10
C SER A 238 -25.99 -14.17 -0.30
N SER A 239 -24.78 -13.76 -0.63
CA SER A 239 -24.49 -12.38 -1.02
C SER A 239 -23.45 -12.27 -2.12
N ASN A 240 -23.28 -11.06 -2.67
CA ASN A 240 -22.25 -10.76 -3.66
C ASN A 240 -20.93 -10.30 -3.02
N PHE A 241 -20.70 -10.52 -1.73
CA PHE A 241 -19.49 -10.06 -1.04
C PHE A 241 -18.22 -10.36 -1.82
N TRP A 242 -17.97 -11.63 -2.14
CA TRP A 242 -16.77 -12.07 -2.86
C TRP A 242 -16.60 -11.41 -4.23
N PRO A 243 -17.57 -11.50 -5.17
CA PRO A 243 -17.43 -10.85 -6.48
C PRO A 243 -17.36 -9.33 -6.40
N ARG A 244 -18.07 -8.68 -5.46
CA ARG A 244 -18.09 -7.21 -5.34
C ARG A 244 -16.84 -6.68 -4.66
N VAL A 245 -16.48 -7.18 -3.48
CA VAL A 245 -15.30 -6.72 -2.74
C VAL A 245 -14.05 -6.97 -3.56
N LEU A 246 -13.85 -8.19 -4.07
CA LEU A 246 -12.67 -8.49 -4.89
C LEU A 246 -12.73 -7.77 -6.25
N GLY A 247 -13.91 -7.49 -6.79
CA GLY A 247 -14.08 -6.73 -8.04
C GLY A 247 -13.78 -5.24 -7.89
N GLY A 248 -13.96 -4.68 -6.68
CA GLY A 248 -13.65 -3.30 -6.35
C GLY A 248 -12.18 -3.02 -6.01
N LEU A 249 -11.31 -4.04 -6.02
CA LEU A 249 -9.89 -3.86 -5.72
C LEU A 249 -9.12 -3.29 -6.90
N ASN A 250 -8.40 -2.20 -6.63
CA ASN A 250 -7.43 -1.64 -7.54
C ASN A 250 -6.30 -2.64 -7.78
N ASN A 251 -5.88 -2.76 -9.03
CA ASN A 251 -4.76 -3.63 -9.42
C ASN A 251 -4.93 -5.12 -9.03
N LYS A 252 -6.18 -5.60 -8.88
CA LYS A 252 -6.51 -6.97 -8.44
C LYS A 252 -5.66 -8.07 -9.08
N HIS A 253 -5.41 -7.97 -10.38
CA HIS A 253 -4.68 -8.99 -11.16
C HIS A 253 -3.22 -9.19 -10.70
N ASN A 254 -2.64 -8.19 -10.01
CA ASN A 254 -1.30 -8.26 -9.43
C ASN A 254 -1.31 -8.61 -7.94
N LEU A 255 -2.49 -8.70 -7.30
CA LEU A 255 -2.62 -9.03 -5.89
C LEU A 255 -2.65 -10.54 -5.69
N PHE A 256 -1.89 -11.03 -4.70
CA PHE A 256 -2.03 -12.41 -4.23
C PHE A 256 -2.99 -12.46 -3.04
N ILE A 257 -4.18 -13.03 -3.26
CA ILE A 257 -5.25 -13.07 -2.26
C ILE A 257 -5.58 -14.53 -1.93
N TYR A 258 -5.53 -14.84 -0.65
CA TYR A 258 -5.92 -16.15 -0.13
C TYR A 258 -6.71 -15.98 1.17
N GLY A 259 -7.49 -16.98 1.55
CA GLY A 259 -8.33 -16.91 2.74
C GLY A 259 -8.20 -18.13 3.63
N GLU A 260 -8.47 -17.90 4.90
CA GLU A 260 -8.57 -18.97 5.88
C GLU A 260 -9.92 -19.68 5.78
N VAL A 261 -9.90 -20.84 5.14
CA VAL A 261 -11.04 -21.77 5.12
C VAL A 261 -10.62 -23.05 5.81
N LEU A 262 -10.73 -23.08 7.14
CA LEU A 262 -10.40 -24.28 7.92
C LEU A 262 -11.36 -25.42 7.56
N GLN A 263 -10.82 -26.46 6.93
CA GLN A 263 -11.54 -27.63 6.43
C GLN A 263 -12.23 -28.40 7.58
N GLY A 264 -13.50 -28.75 7.39
CA GLY A 264 -14.39 -29.43 8.35
C GLY A 264 -15.71 -28.68 8.57
N GLY A 265 -16.78 -29.44 8.84
CA GLY A 265 -18.14 -28.89 8.98
C GLY A 265 -18.72 -28.44 7.62
N ALA A 266 -19.53 -27.38 7.64
CA ALA A 266 -20.06 -26.73 6.44
C ALA A 266 -19.04 -25.72 5.85
N ASP A 267 -17.88 -26.24 5.43
CA ASP A 267 -16.77 -25.40 4.96
C ASP A 267 -16.90 -24.90 3.52
N GLU A 268 -17.62 -25.63 2.66
CA GLU A 268 -17.72 -25.36 1.23
C GLU A 268 -16.35 -25.12 0.57
N PHE A 269 -15.30 -25.82 1.04
CA PHE A 269 -13.90 -25.53 0.77
C PHE A 269 -13.60 -25.34 -0.72
N TYR A 270 -14.05 -26.27 -1.56
CA TYR A 270 -13.85 -26.20 -3.01
C TYR A 270 -14.45 -24.93 -3.64
N LYS A 271 -15.61 -24.46 -3.15
CA LYS A 271 -16.32 -23.33 -3.76
C LYS A 271 -15.59 -22.00 -3.57
N TYR A 272 -14.92 -21.82 -2.43
CA TYR A 272 -14.08 -20.64 -2.19
C TYR A 272 -12.90 -20.52 -3.16
N SER A 273 -12.40 -21.66 -3.66
CA SER A 273 -11.28 -21.68 -4.62
C SER A 273 -11.60 -20.96 -5.95
N ASN A 274 -12.87 -20.66 -6.22
CA ASN A 274 -13.27 -19.87 -7.39
C ASN A 274 -12.97 -18.37 -7.23
N PHE A 275 -12.76 -17.89 -6.02
CA PHE A 275 -12.58 -16.47 -5.71
C PHE A 275 -11.17 -16.15 -5.18
N ILE A 276 -10.62 -17.06 -4.36
CA ILE A 276 -9.39 -16.87 -3.61
C ILE A 276 -8.61 -18.18 -3.51
N ASP A 277 -7.33 -18.09 -3.20
CA ASP A 277 -6.53 -19.26 -2.79
C ASP A 277 -6.87 -19.66 -1.34
N LEU A 278 -6.57 -20.90 -0.94
CA LEU A 278 -7.07 -21.48 0.30
C LEU A 278 -5.98 -22.09 1.17
N THR A 279 -6.14 -21.97 2.49
CA THR A 279 -5.30 -22.66 3.47
C THR A 279 -5.59 -24.16 3.52
N ALA A 280 -4.58 -25.01 3.30
CA ALA A 280 -4.71 -26.47 3.34
C ALA A 280 -4.57 -27.02 4.78
N SER A 281 -5.55 -26.76 5.65
CA SER A 281 -5.46 -27.08 7.08
C SER A 281 -5.31 -28.58 7.39
N HIS A 282 -6.00 -29.45 6.64
CA HIS A 282 -5.85 -30.92 6.80
C HIS A 282 -4.45 -31.38 6.38
N TYR A 283 -3.84 -30.72 5.39
CA TYR A 283 -2.47 -31.01 5.01
C TYR A 283 -1.49 -30.64 6.13
N GLY A 284 -1.67 -29.49 6.78
CA GLY A 284 -0.84 -29.11 7.93
C GLY A 284 -0.88 -30.16 9.04
N GLY A 285 -2.07 -30.69 9.37
CA GLY A 285 -2.21 -31.83 10.29
C GLY A 285 -1.50 -33.09 9.79
N SER A 286 -1.60 -33.39 8.50
CA SER A 286 -0.93 -34.54 7.87
C SER A 286 0.60 -34.43 7.95
N ILE A 287 1.15 -33.23 7.79
CA ILE A 287 2.58 -32.96 7.91
C ILE A 287 3.08 -33.12 9.34
N ARG A 288 2.35 -32.58 10.33
CA ARG A 288 2.67 -32.80 11.75
C ARG A 288 2.73 -34.28 12.09
N HIS A 289 1.75 -35.07 11.63
CA HIS A 289 1.79 -36.52 11.81
C HIS A 289 2.92 -37.20 11.02
N ALA A 290 3.23 -36.74 9.81
CA ALA A 290 4.29 -37.34 8.99
C ALA A 290 5.67 -37.24 9.67
N VAL A 291 5.96 -36.11 10.32
CA VAL A 291 7.22 -35.87 11.04
C VAL A 291 7.28 -36.52 12.43
N GLY A 292 6.23 -37.26 12.83
CA GLY A 292 6.19 -38.00 14.09
C GLY A 292 5.72 -37.16 15.29
N TYR A 293 5.06 -36.01 15.07
CA TYR A 293 4.46 -35.27 16.16
C TYR A 293 3.11 -35.89 16.56
N ASN A 294 3.03 -36.39 17.80
CA ASN A 294 1.89 -37.17 18.34
C ASN A 294 1.52 -38.41 17.50
N SER A 295 2.48 -38.95 16.75
CA SER A 295 2.29 -40.08 15.85
C SER A 295 3.63 -40.81 15.62
N ASN A 296 3.60 -41.92 14.90
CA ASN A 296 4.82 -42.53 14.36
C ASN A 296 5.24 -41.79 13.08
N LYS A 297 6.55 -41.61 12.89
CA LYS A 297 7.12 -41.04 11.66
C LYS A 297 6.66 -41.85 10.44
N ASN A 298 5.98 -41.20 9.52
CA ASN A 298 5.53 -41.82 8.28
C ASN A 298 5.32 -40.77 7.18
N VAL A 299 6.35 -40.59 6.34
CA VAL A 299 6.34 -39.61 5.25
C VAL A 299 5.31 -39.91 4.15
N ASN A 300 4.76 -41.13 4.09
CA ASN A 300 3.71 -41.43 3.12
C ASN A 300 2.45 -40.56 3.33
N GLY A 301 2.16 -40.17 4.57
CA GLY A 301 1.05 -39.28 4.90
C GLY A 301 1.20 -37.86 4.36
N ALA A 302 2.40 -37.48 3.92
CA ALA A 302 2.68 -36.16 3.36
C ALA A 302 2.52 -36.07 1.84
N ARG A 303 2.22 -37.18 1.14
CA ARG A 303 2.11 -37.19 -0.34
C ARG A 303 0.85 -36.48 -0.83
N GLU A 304 -0.27 -36.74 -0.19
CA GLU A 304 -1.58 -36.18 -0.55
C GLU A 304 -1.85 -34.87 0.18
N PHE A 305 -2.31 -33.85 -0.54
CA PHE A 305 -2.65 -32.54 0.04
C PHE A 305 -3.95 -32.55 0.86
N ASN A 306 -4.79 -33.58 0.74
CA ASN A 306 -6.05 -33.68 1.47
C ASN A 306 -6.94 -32.43 1.36
N ALA A 307 -7.00 -31.82 0.17
CA ALA A 307 -7.59 -30.50 -0.07
C ALA A 307 -8.92 -30.55 -0.87
N ALA A 308 -9.72 -31.60 -0.67
CA ALA A 308 -11.03 -31.78 -1.30
C ALA A 308 -11.05 -31.56 -2.84
N GLY A 309 -9.99 -31.98 -3.54
CA GLY A 309 -9.88 -31.84 -4.99
C GLY A 309 -9.55 -30.44 -5.51
N VAL A 310 -9.26 -29.47 -4.64
CA VAL A 310 -8.74 -28.16 -5.04
C VAL A 310 -7.36 -28.32 -5.67
N ASN A 311 -7.15 -27.63 -6.80
CA ASN A 311 -5.86 -27.65 -7.49
C ASN A 311 -4.75 -27.15 -6.55
N PRO A 312 -3.62 -27.87 -6.40
CA PRO A 312 -2.50 -27.44 -5.57
C PRO A 312 -2.00 -26.00 -5.85
N SER A 313 -2.15 -25.51 -7.10
CA SER A 313 -1.82 -24.14 -7.48
C SER A 313 -2.68 -23.05 -6.81
N LYS A 314 -3.70 -23.45 -6.07
CA LYS A 314 -4.58 -22.57 -5.29
C LYS A 314 -4.45 -22.80 -3.78
N LEU A 315 -3.44 -23.55 -3.34
CA LEU A 315 -3.26 -23.91 -1.94
C LEU A 315 -2.09 -23.16 -1.31
N VAL A 316 -2.36 -22.63 -0.12
CA VAL A 316 -1.34 -22.17 0.82
C VAL A 316 -1.13 -23.25 1.88
N THR A 317 0.07 -23.83 1.91
CA THR A 317 0.43 -24.95 2.81
C THR A 317 1.30 -24.46 3.97
N PHE A 318 1.22 -25.14 5.11
CA PHE A 318 2.00 -24.82 6.30
C PHE A 318 2.23 -26.08 7.14
N VAL A 319 3.29 -26.08 7.97
CA VAL A 319 3.48 -27.11 9.01
C VAL A 319 2.59 -26.80 10.21
N GLU A 320 2.50 -25.52 10.55
CA GLU A 320 1.67 -25.00 11.63
C GLU A 320 1.25 -23.56 11.32
N THR A 321 0.19 -23.12 12.00
CA THR A 321 -0.30 -21.74 11.94
C THR A 321 -0.09 -21.07 13.29
N HIS A 322 -0.33 -19.76 13.30
CA HIS A 322 -0.38 -19.00 14.54
C HIS A 322 -1.45 -19.56 15.48
N ASP A 323 -2.63 -19.97 14.99
CA ASP A 323 -3.67 -20.60 15.81
C ASP A 323 -3.26 -21.92 16.43
N THR A 324 -2.75 -22.87 15.64
CA THR A 324 -2.37 -24.19 16.19
C THR A 324 -1.26 -24.06 17.22
N TYR A 325 -0.43 -23.03 17.10
CA TYR A 325 0.61 -22.73 18.06
C TYR A 325 0.13 -21.96 19.29
N ALA A 326 -0.71 -20.93 19.11
CA ALA A 326 -0.98 -19.89 20.11
C ALA A 326 -2.31 -20.09 20.86
N ASN A 327 -3.31 -20.76 20.29
CA ASN A 327 -4.58 -21.02 20.98
C ASN A 327 -4.41 -21.94 22.18
N ASP A 328 -5.34 -21.89 23.13
CA ASP A 328 -5.28 -22.68 24.37
C ASP A 328 -5.23 -24.19 24.12
N SER A 329 -5.79 -24.66 23.00
CA SER A 329 -5.68 -26.05 22.54
C SER A 329 -4.23 -26.52 22.37
N SER A 330 -3.29 -25.58 22.12
CA SER A 330 -1.85 -25.81 22.03
C SER A 330 -1.48 -26.94 21.07
N GLU A 331 -2.23 -27.07 19.98
CA GLU A 331 -2.21 -28.19 19.05
C GLU A 331 -0.81 -28.47 18.49
N SER A 332 -0.03 -27.43 18.15
CA SER A 332 1.31 -27.56 17.58
C SER A 332 2.41 -26.99 18.48
N THR A 333 2.06 -26.39 19.63
CA THR A 333 3.00 -25.72 20.53
C THR A 333 4.17 -26.62 20.94
N GLY A 334 3.89 -27.91 21.17
CA GLY A 334 4.88 -28.89 21.61
C GLY A 334 5.88 -29.36 20.54
N MET A 335 5.72 -28.96 19.27
CA MET A 335 6.74 -29.26 18.25
C MET A 335 8.05 -28.54 18.58
N ASN A 336 9.18 -29.23 18.41
CA ASN A 336 10.51 -28.64 18.48
C ASN A 336 10.93 -28.14 17.09
N GLU A 337 12.05 -27.42 17.03
CA GLU A 337 12.59 -26.90 15.77
C GLU A 337 12.88 -28.00 14.75
N TRP A 338 13.26 -29.21 15.20
CA TRP A 338 13.49 -30.34 14.31
C TRP A 338 12.22 -30.76 13.56
N HIS A 339 11.07 -30.90 14.25
CA HIS A 339 9.79 -31.19 13.59
C HIS A 339 9.44 -30.12 12.55
N ILE A 340 9.64 -28.84 12.89
CA ILE A 340 9.34 -27.71 12.00
C ILE A 340 10.25 -27.74 10.76
N LYS A 341 11.56 -27.94 10.93
CA LYS A 341 12.51 -28.01 9.81
C LYS A 341 12.22 -29.17 8.87
N MET A 342 11.93 -30.36 9.41
CA MET A 342 11.59 -31.53 8.59
C MET A 342 10.27 -31.33 7.85
N GLY A 343 9.25 -30.79 8.52
CA GLY A 343 7.96 -30.49 7.89
C GLY A 343 8.10 -29.42 6.81
N TRP A 344 8.90 -28.38 7.06
CA TRP A 344 9.21 -27.33 6.10
C TRP A 344 9.90 -27.88 4.86
N ALA A 345 10.92 -28.72 5.04
CA ALA A 345 11.65 -29.37 3.96
C ALA A 345 10.74 -30.23 3.07
N ILE A 346 9.69 -30.81 3.64
CA ILE A 346 8.68 -31.54 2.87
C ILE A 346 7.80 -30.56 2.08
N ILE A 347 7.13 -29.61 2.73
CA ILE A 347 6.12 -28.78 2.06
C ILE A 347 6.72 -27.77 1.08
N ALA A 348 7.84 -27.13 1.44
CA ALA A 348 8.45 -26.10 0.60
C ALA A 348 9.20 -26.71 -0.59
N ALA A 349 9.54 -28.00 -0.57
CA ALA A 349 10.09 -28.67 -1.75
C ALA A 349 9.02 -29.02 -2.82
N ARG A 350 7.73 -29.10 -2.43
CA ARG A 350 6.62 -29.49 -3.31
C ARG A 350 6.45 -28.54 -4.50
N ALA A 351 5.90 -29.05 -5.59
CA ALA A 351 5.47 -28.24 -6.72
C ALA A 351 4.12 -27.58 -6.47
N GLN A 352 3.86 -26.50 -7.21
CA GLN A 352 2.56 -25.83 -7.38
C GLN A 352 1.97 -25.13 -6.15
N THR A 353 2.30 -25.53 -4.92
CA THR A 353 1.77 -24.89 -3.71
C THR A 353 2.62 -23.71 -3.25
N THR A 354 1.97 -22.69 -2.67
CA THR A 354 2.65 -21.61 -1.97
C THR A 354 2.83 -21.99 -0.50
N SER A 355 4.06 -22.15 -0.01
CA SER A 355 4.29 -22.55 1.39
C SER A 355 4.49 -21.37 2.32
N LEU A 356 3.86 -21.41 3.49
CA LEU A 356 3.93 -20.40 4.54
C LEU A 356 4.71 -20.91 5.76
N PHE A 357 5.80 -20.22 6.08
CA PHE A 357 6.61 -20.45 7.26
C PHE A 357 6.08 -19.61 8.42
N PHE A 358 5.53 -20.25 9.44
CA PHE A 358 5.12 -19.56 10.66
C PHE A 358 6.32 -19.27 11.56
N ASN A 359 6.63 -17.99 11.80
CA ASN A 359 7.72 -17.62 12.69
C ASN A 359 7.24 -17.48 14.15
N ARG A 360 7.70 -18.40 15.00
CA ARG A 360 7.41 -18.41 16.44
C ARG A 360 8.10 -17.26 17.19
N PRO A 361 7.57 -16.83 18.34
CA PRO A 361 8.23 -15.88 19.23
C PRO A 361 9.65 -16.31 19.64
N ALA A 362 10.53 -15.32 19.86
CA ALA A 362 11.86 -15.55 20.40
C ALA A 362 11.81 -15.80 21.92
N GLY A 363 12.79 -16.53 22.47
CA GLY A 363 12.92 -16.73 23.93
C GLY A 363 12.29 -18.00 24.49
N GLY A 364 11.90 -18.96 23.65
CA GLY A 364 11.59 -20.34 24.04
C GLY A 364 10.20 -20.59 24.64
N GLY A 365 9.44 -19.54 24.98
CA GLY A 365 8.06 -19.65 25.48
C GLY A 365 7.02 -19.32 24.41
N LYS A 366 5.84 -19.94 24.51
CA LYS A 366 4.65 -19.75 23.63
C LYS A 366 4.31 -18.27 23.37
N PHE A 367 4.48 -17.44 24.39
CA PHE A 367 4.17 -16.01 24.39
C PHE A 367 5.35 -15.17 24.89
N ALA A 368 6.58 -15.65 24.69
CA ALA A 368 7.76 -14.92 25.14
C ALA A 368 7.89 -13.59 24.37
N GLY A 369 8.27 -12.53 25.10
CA GLY A 369 8.43 -11.18 24.56
C GLY A 369 7.13 -10.38 24.46
N SER A 370 7.21 -9.31 23.68
CA SER A 370 6.10 -8.39 23.42
C SER A 370 5.69 -8.43 21.96
N LEU A 371 4.43 -8.13 21.68
CA LEU A 371 3.97 -7.80 20.34
C LEU A 371 4.82 -6.66 19.78
N GLY A 372 5.04 -6.69 18.48
CA GLY A 372 5.95 -5.78 17.77
C GLY A 372 7.38 -6.31 17.67
N THR A 373 7.81 -7.28 18.49
CA THR A 373 9.19 -7.79 18.48
C THR A 373 9.43 -8.89 17.46
N LYS A 374 10.69 -9.07 17.10
CA LYS A 374 11.13 -10.13 16.17
C LYS A 374 10.97 -11.51 16.82
N GLY A 375 10.47 -12.47 16.05
CA GLY A 375 10.45 -13.88 16.44
C GLY A 375 11.83 -14.53 16.36
N ASN A 376 11.86 -15.86 16.60
CA ASN A 376 13.09 -16.63 16.65
C ASN A 376 13.82 -16.70 15.30
N ASP A 377 15.06 -17.18 15.27
CA ASP A 377 15.90 -17.18 14.07
C ASP A 377 15.70 -18.41 13.16
N LEU A 378 14.72 -19.28 13.44
CA LEU A 378 14.52 -20.53 12.68
C LEU A 378 14.17 -20.28 11.20
N TRP A 379 13.50 -19.17 10.88
CA TRP A 379 13.15 -18.81 9.49
C TRP A 379 14.38 -18.59 8.61
N LYS A 380 15.55 -18.30 9.19
CA LYS A 380 16.84 -18.15 8.50
C LYS A 380 17.84 -19.25 8.87
N ASP A 381 17.38 -20.35 9.45
CA ASP A 381 18.22 -21.53 9.65
C ASP A 381 18.77 -22.01 8.30
N PRO A 382 20.05 -22.42 8.20
CA PRO A 382 20.64 -22.76 6.90
C PRO A 382 19.93 -23.89 6.15
N ASP A 383 19.28 -24.84 6.83
CA ASP A 383 18.47 -25.88 6.16
C ASP A 383 17.19 -25.28 5.57
N VAL A 384 16.52 -24.39 6.32
CA VAL A 384 15.33 -23.66 5.85
C VAL A 384 15.67 -22.82 4.63
N VAL A 385 16.78 -22.07 4.68
CA VAL A 385 17.29 -21.26 3.56
C VAL A 385 17.62 -22.12 2.34
N ALA A 386 18.25 -23.29 2.54
CA ALA A 386 18.58 -24.19 1.43
C ALA A 386 17.31 -24.69 0.71
N VAL A 387 16.26 -25.03 1.46
CA VAL A 387 14.97 -25.45 0.91
C VAL A 387 14.23 -24.29 0.23
N ASN A 388 14.26 -23.08 0.80
CA ASN A 388 13.67 -21.90 0.16
C ASN A 388 14.32 -21.62 -1.20
N LYS A 389 15.65 -21.65 -1.27
CA LYS A 389 16.38 -21.47 -2.52
C LYS A 389 16.11 -22.60 -3.52
N PHE A 390 15.93 -23.83 -3.03
CA PHE A 390 15.47 -24.93 -3.87
C PHE A 390 14.09 -24.67 -4.45
N HIS A 391 13.11 -24.26 -3.63
CA HIS A 391 11.77 -23.92 -4.09
C HIS A 391 11.82 -22.91 -5.24
N ASN A 392 12.53 -21.80 -5.02
CA ASN A 392 12.66 -20.71 -5.99
C ASN A 392 13.37 -21.15 -7.27
N ALA A 393 14.41 -21.99 -7.18
CA ALA A 393 15.12 -22.52 -8.34
C ALA A 393 14.30 -23.54 -9.16
N MET A 394 13.25 -24.11 -8.56
CA MET A 394 12.41 -25.16 -9.15
C MET A 394 11.05 -24.64 -9.63
N VAL A 395 10.84 -23.32 -9.67
CA VAL A 395 9.63 -22.72 -10.24
C VAL A 395 9.37 -23.26 -11.65
N GLY A 396 8.11 -23.64 -11.91
CA GLY A 396 7.67 -24.23 -13.19
C GLY A 396 8.03 -25.70 -13.41
N GLN A 397 8.81 -26.34 -12.52
CA GLN A 397 9.09 -27.77 -12.62
C GLN A 397 7.96 -28.62 -12.02
N ASP A 398 7.62 -29.73 -12.66
CA ASP A 398 6.74 -30.77 -12.11
C ASP A 398 7.40 -31.45 -10.89
N GLU A 399 6.67 -32.32 -10.19
CA GLU A 399 7.20 -33.11 -9.08
C GLU A 399 7.13 -34.62 -9.33
N TYR A 400 8.10 -35.34 -8.78
CA TYR A 400 8.10 -36.79 -8.68
C TYR A 400 8.43 -37.20 -7.24
N LEU A 401 7.39 -37.62 -6.50
CA LEU A 401 7.50 -37.98 -5.08
C LEU A 401 7.77 -39.47 -4.89
N ARG A 402 8.73 -39.80 -4.03
CA ARG A 402 9.05 -41.17 -3.62
C ARG A 402 9.33 -41.24 -2.13
N THR A 403 9.26 -42.45 -1.58
CA THR A 403 9.66 -42.74 -0.21
C THR A 403 10.65 -43.90 -0.20
N GLN A 404 11.58 -43.90 0.75
CA GLN A 404 12.44 -45.04 1.06
C GLN A 404 12.09 -45.49 2.49
N GLY A 405 11.23 -46.50 2.59
CA GLY A 405 10.59 -46.86 3.85
C GLY A 405 9.62 -45.78 4.34
N ASN A 406 9.38 -45.73 5.65
CA ASN A 406 8.44 -44.78 6.26
C ASN A 406 9.07 -43.45 6.63
N GLU A 407 10.40 -43.35 6.67
CA GLU A 407 11.10 -42.23 7.30
C GLU A 407 11.84 -41.33 6.31
N ILE A 408 11.94 -41.70 5.04
CA ILE A 408 12.69 -40.93 4.04
C ILE A 408 11.77 -40.54 2.90
N MET A 409 11.63 -39.23 2.67
CA MET A 409 10.92 -38.67 1.53
C MET A 409 11.90 -38.10 0.52
N LEU A 410 11.65 -38.35 -0.76
CA LEU A 410 12.35 -37.75 -1.88
C LEU A 410 11.36 -36.91 -2.68
N VAL A 411 11.63 -35.61 -2.75
CA VAL A 411 10.86 -34.63 -3.51
C VAL A 411 11.72 -34.16 -4.67
N GLU A 412 11.55 -34.81 -5.83
CA GLU A 412 12.26 -34.46 -7.05
C GLU A 412 11.46 -33.47 -7.88
N ARG A 413 12.12 -32.48 -8.45
CA ARG A 413 11.55 -31.40 -9.24
C ARG A 413 12.13 -31.39 -10.65
N GLY A 414 11.31 -31.76 -11.63
CA GLY A 414 11.73 -31.95 -13.01
C GLY A 414 12.91 -32.92 -13.13
N SER A 415 13.89 -32.53 -13.95
CA SER A 415 15.21 -33.14 -14.03
C SER A 415 16.29 -32.23 -13.43
N LYS A 416 15.90 -31.30 -12.55
CA LYS A 416 16.72 -30.14 -12.14
C LYS A 416 17.20 -30.24 -10.71
N GLY A 417 16.35 -30.73 -9.80
CA GLY A 417 16.74 -30.85 -8.40
C GLY A 417 15.93 -31.87 -7.61
N ILE A 418 16.46 -32.25 -6.45
CA ILE A 418 15.81 -33.13 -5.50
C ILE A 418 16.09 -32.66 -4.05
N THR A 419 15.06 -32.72 -3.20
CA THR A 419 15.21 -32.66 -1.75
C THR A 419 14.98 -34.04 -1.16
N ILE A 420 15.84 -34.46 -0.23
CA ILE A 420 15.73 -35.72 0.51
C ILE A 420 15.57 -35.38 1.99
N VAL A 421 14.48 -35.82 2.61
CA VAL A 421 14.18 -35.56 4.02
C VAL A 421 14.26 -36.88 4.77
N ASN A 422 15.27 -37.04 5.64
CA ASN A 422 15.46 -38.24 6.45
C ASN A 422 15.03 -38.00 7.90
N LEU A 423 13.89 -38.57 8.29
CA LEU A 423 13.37 -38.50 9.65
C LEU A 423 14.00 -39.54 10.59
N GLY A 424 14.68 -40.56 10.03
CA GLY A 424 15.17 -41.74 10.74
C GLY A 424 16.63 -41.65 11.19
N GLY A 425 17.29 -42.80 11.28
CA GLY A 425 18.74 -42.91 11.50
C GLY A 425 19.56 -42.68 10.22
N ASP A 426 20.88 -42.89 10.31
CA ASP A 426 21.77 -42.83 9.14
C ASP A 426 21.30 -43.79 8.04
N ALA A 427 21.28 -43.31 6.80
CA ALA A 427 20.71 -44.04 5.68
C ALA A 427 21.57 -43.92 4.41
N TYR A 428 21.62 -45.02 3.67
CA TYR A 428 22.10 -45.04 2.29
C TYR A 428 20.91 -44.87 1.34
N ILE A 429 20.93 -43.79 0.58
CA ILE A 429 19.93 -43.52 -0.46
C ILE A 429 20.27 -44.34 -1.69
N ASN A 430 19.26 -45.01 -2.24
CA ASN A 430 19.32 -45.67 -3.54
C ASN A 430 17.94 -45.60 -4.19
N SER A 431 17.74 -44.62 -5.07
CA SER A 431 16.44 -44.34 -5.65
C SER A 431 16.54 -44.04 -7.14
N ASP A 432 15.46 -44.30 -7.88
CA ASP A 432 15.33 -43.78 -9.24
C ASP A 432 15.31 -42.24 -9.22
N THR A 433 15.85 -41.63 -10.28
CA THR A 433 15.91 -40.18 -10.44
C THR A 433 15.84 -39.80 -11.92
N ARG A 434 15.28 -38.63 -12.18
CA ARG A 434 15.28 -37.92 -13.47
C ARG A 434 16.46 -36.96 -13.59
N LEU A 435 17.26 -36.77 -12.55
CA LEU A 435 18.48 -35.96 -12.61
C LEU A 435 19.47 -36.53 -13.64
N SER A 436 20.23 -35.63 -14.25
CA SER A 436 21.34 -35.99 -15.11
C SER A 436 22.45 -36.71 -14.33
N ASN A 437 23.23 -37.55 -15.01
CA ASN A 437 24.42 -38.15 -14.41
C ASN A 437 25.38 -37.06 -13.90
N GLY A 438 25.94 -37.25 -12.70
CA GLY A 438 26.81 -36.26 -12.08
C GLY A 438 26.98 -36.47 -10.58
N THR A 439 27.76 -35.59 -9.96
CA THR A 439 27.97 -35.55 -8.50
C THR A 439 27.35 -34.28 -7.94
N TYR A 440 26.39 -34.44 -7.04
CA TYR A 440 25.65 -33.35 -6.42
C TYR A 440 26.13 -33.16 -4.99
N ILE A 441 26.51 -31.93 -4.65
CA ILE A 441 26.87 -31.54 -3.27
C ILE A 441 25.61 -31.14 -2.53
N ASN A 442 25.43 -31.68 -1.32
CA ASN A 442 24.33 -31.27 -0.46
C ASN A 442 24.51 -29.82 0.00
N LYS A 443 23.51 -28.97 -0.31
CA LYS A 443 23.49 -27.55 0.06
C LYS A 443 22.91 -27.29 1.47
N ALA A 444 22.31 -28.29 2.11
CA ALA A 444 21.82 -28.23 3.49
C ALA A 444 22.91 -28.64 4.49
N THR A 445 22.70 -28.38 5.78
CA THR A 445 23.70 -28.59 6.86
C THR A 445 24.06 -30.05 7.08
N GLY A 446 23.27 -30.99 6.57
CA GLY A 446 23.60 -32.41 6.56
C GLY A 446 24.90 -32.74 5.82
N GLY A 447 25.32 -31.88 4.87
CA GLY A 447 26.53 -32.06 4.08
C GLY A 447 26.51 -33.35 3.26
N GLY A 448 27.68 -33.72 2.73
CA GLY A 448 27.85 -34.93 1.91
C GLY A 448 27.64 -34.72 0.41
N THR A 449 27.82 -35.80 -0.35
CA THR A 449 27.70 -35.83 -1.81
C THR A 449 26.84 -37.01 -2.23
N PHE A 450 26.15 -36.84 -3.36
CA PHE A 450 25.31 -37.85 -3.99
C PHE A 450 25.72 -38.01 -5.44
N THR A 451 25.76 -39.24 -5.91
CA THR A 451 26.13 -39.58 -7.28
C THR A 451 24.89 -40.04 -8.03
N VAL A 452 24.65 -39.43 -9.19
CA VAL A 452 23.67 -39.89 -10.17
C VAL A 452 24.40 -40.61 -11.29
N SER A 453 24.01 -41.86 -11.51
CA SER A 453 24.52 -42.67 -12.62
C SER A 453 23.43 -43.58 -13.13
N ASN A 454 23.23 -43.62 -14.45
CA ASN A 454 22.26 -44.50 -15.12
C ASN A 454 20.84 -44.37 -14.54
N GLY A 455 20.39 -43.14 -14.25
CA GLY A 455 19.05 -42.86 -13.73
C GLY A 455 18.84 -43.26 -12.25
N LYS A 456 19.91 -43.57 -11.51
CA LYS A 456 19.89 -43.85 -10.08
C LYS A 456 20.68 -42.80 -9.30
N ILE A 457 20.09 -42.27 -8.24
CA ILE A 457 20.77 -41.43 -7.25
C ILE A 457 21.20 -42.30 -6.06
N THR A 458 22.46 -42.15 -5.65
CA THR A 458 23.03 -42.85 -4.51
C THR A 458 23.84 -41.92 -3.62
N GLY A 459 23.85 -42.16 -2.31
CA GLY A 459 24.64 -41.36 -1.36
C GLY A 459 24.23 -41.61 0.09
N ASN A 460 25.07 -41.21 1.03
CA ASN A 460 24.77 -41.33 2.47
C ASN A 460 24.14 -40.03 2.99
N ILE A 461 23.14 -40.16 3.85
CA ILE A 461 22.55 -39.06 4.60
C ILE A 461 22.46 -39.43 6.08
N GLY A 462 22.89 -38.52 6.94
CA GLY A 462 22.77 -38.71 8.39
C GLY A 462 21.31 -38.75 8.86
N GLY A 463 21.08 -39.38 10.01
CA GLY A 463 19.77 -39.40 10.66
C GLY A 463 19.27 -38.00 11.03
N GLY A 464 17.98 -37.73 10.81
CA GLY A 464 17.38 -36.44 11.12
C GLY A 464 17.93 -35.27 10.28
N LYS A 465 18.45 -35.53 9.07
CA LYS A 465 19.05 -34.53 8.16
C LYS A 465 18.24 -34.34 6.89
N ILE A 466 18.46 -33.19 6.26
CA ILE A 466 17.94 -32.81 4.95
C ILE A 466 19.09 -32.80 3.95
N ALA A 467 18.83 -33.26 2.73
CA ALA A 467 19.70 -33.00 1.59
C ALA A 467 18.97 -32.21 0.52
N VAL A 468 19.62 -31.15 0.01
CA VAL A 468 19.13 -30.32 -1.08
C VAL A 468 20.16 -30.36 -2.22
N LEU A 469 19.75 -30.90 -3.35
CA LEU A 469 20.63 -31.29 -4.45
C LEU A 469 20.10 -30.73 -5.76
N TYR A 470 20.84 -29.83 -6.39
CA TYR A 470 20.58 -29.34 -7.75
C TYR A 470 21.82 -28.65 -8.29
N GLU A 471 21.99 -28.70 -9.61
CA GLU A 471 22.97 -27.88 -10.30
C GLU A 471 22.47 -26.45 -10.31
N THR A 472 23.22 -25.53 -9.71
CA THR A 472 22.95 -24.11 -9.90
C THR A 472 23.32 -23.76 -11.34
N THR A 473 22.38 -23.24 -12.14
CA THR A 473 22.77 -22.17 -13.06
C THR A 473 23.51 -21.17 -12.18
N SER A 474 24.82 -20.99 -12.40
CA SER A 474 25.72 -20.29 -11.47
C SER A 474 24.99 -19.08 -10.88
N SER A 475 24.70 -19.10 -9.57
CA SER A 475 24.24 -17.89 -8.91
C SER A 475 25.23 -16.80 -9.29
N GLY A 476 24.72 -15.69 -9.82
CA GLY A 476 25.58 -14.59 -10.24
C GLY A 476 26.55 -14.20 -9.13
N PRO A 477 27.67 -13.56 -9.49
CA PRO A 477 28.60 -13.04 -8.48
C PRO A 477 27.83 -12.19 -7.46
N THR A 478 28.09 -12.34 -6.17
CA THR A 478 27.45 -11.53 -5.12
C THR A 478 28.46 -10.59 -4.47
N VAL A 479 27.97 -9.48 -3.93
CA VAL A 479 28.76 -8.46 -3.23
C VAL A 479 28.14 -8.19 -1.86
N THR A 480 28.98 -8.20 -0.82
CA THR A 480 28.62 -7.86 0.57
C THR A 480 29.66 -6.91 1.15
N ILE A 481 29.25 -6.13 2.16
CA ILE A 481 30.14 -5.26 2.94
C ILE A 481 29.92 -5.44 4.44
N ASP A 482 30.94 -5.20 5.25
CA ASP A 482 30.87 -5.35 6.72
C ASP A 482 30.32 -4.12 7.44
N LYS A 483 30.21 -2.97 6.75
CA LYS A 483 29.66 -1.72 7.29
C LYS A 483 28.33 -1.41 6.65
N GLN A 484 27.37 -0.96 7.46
CA GLN A 484 26.15 -0.37 6.95
C GLN A 484 26.47 0.98 6.28
N GLU A 485 25.82 1.28 5.16
CA GLU A 485 25.97 2.58 4.50
C GLU A 485 25.35 3.71 5.33
N GLY A 486 25.83 4.95 5.16
CA GLY A 486 25.41 6.11 5.96
C GLY A 486 26.54 6.95 6.56
N GLY A 487 26.22 7.71 7.61
CA GLY A 487 27.14 8.66 8.25
C GLY A 487 28.23 8.00 9.10
N PHE A 488 29.46 8.49 9.06
CA PHE A 488 30.56 8.10 9.95
C PHE A 488 31.28 9.34 10.54
N TYR A 489 31.78 9.21 11.77
CA TYR A 489 32.26 10.35 12.58
C TYR A 489 33.78 10.33 12.86
N THR A 490 34.47 9.29 12.39
CA THR A 490 35.92 9.17 12.48
C THR A 490 36.59 9.87 11.31
N ASP A 491 37.89 10.18 11.43
CA ASP A 491 38.61 10.78 10.31
C ASP A 491 38.57 9.88 9.05
N SER A 492 38.53 8.56 9.24
CA SER A 492 38.33 7.59 8.17
C SER A 492 37.45 6.41 8.58
N LEU A 493 36.84 5.76 7.60
CA LEU A 493 36.04 4.54 7.74
C LEU A 493 36.63 3.42 6.88
N SER A 494 36.99 2.29 7.49
CA SER A 494 37.39 1.09 6.76
C SER A 494 36.19 0.19 6.49
N VAL A 495 35.89 -0.05 5.22
CA VAL A 495 34.82 -0.93 4.75
C VAL A 495 35.44 -2.17 4.10
N LYS A 496 35.18 -3.34 4.67
CA LYS A 496 35.53 -4.63 4.10
C LYS A 496 34.45 -5.03 3.09
N ILE A 497 34.90 -5.42 1.90
CA ILE A 497 34.08 -5.88 0.79
C ILE A 497 34.38 -7.36 0.61
N ASP A 498 33.35 -8.20 0.58
CA ASP A 498 33.46 -9.62 0.29
C ASP A 498 32.60 -9.97 -0.93
N VAL A 499 33.17 -10.74 -1.87
CA VAL A 499 32.48 -11.24 -3.06
C VAL A 499 32.50 -12.76 -3.10
N THR A 500 31.40 -13.35 -3.55
CA THR A 500 31.31 -14.81 -3.76
C THR A 500 30.77 -15.11 -5.16
N ASN A 501 31.09 -16.29 -5.70
CA ASN A 501 30.73 -16.71 -7.06
C ASN A 501 31.24 -15.76 -8.17
N ALA A 502 32.32 -15.02 -7.89
CA ALA A 502 32.98 -14.13 -8.83
C ALA A 502 34.34 -14.69 -9.27
N ASN A 503 34.66 -14.57 -10.55
CA ASN A 503 35.97 -14.84 -11.13
C ASN A 503 36.93 -13.68 -10.85
N ASN A 504 36.41 -12.44 -10.83
CA ASN A 504 37.14 -11.23 -10.47
C ASN A 504 36.16 -10.18 -9.95
N ALA A 505 36.67 -9.20 -9.22
CA ALA A 505 35.90 -8.04 -8.79
C ALA A 505 36.73 -6.76 -8.84
N SER A 506 36.03 -5.63 -8.77
CA SER A 506 36.63 -4.30 -8.75
C SER A 506 35.78 -3.34 -7.93
N TYR A 507 36.38 -2.26 -7.46
CA TYR A 507 35.64 -1.16 -6.86
C TYR A 507 36.17 0.21 -7.30
N THR A 508 35.33 1.23 -7.19
CA THR A 508 35.66 2.65 -7.34
C THR A 508 35.07 3.45 -6.19
N VAL A 509 35.76 4.50 -5.76
CA VAL A 509 35.22 5.50 -4.82
C VAL A 509 35.01 6.80 -5.57
N ASN A 510 33.82 7.40 -5.49
CA ASN A 510 33.45 8.66 -6.14
C ASN A 510 33.72 8.67 -7.67
N ASN A 511 33.47 7.53 -8.34
CA ASN A 511 33.80 7.31 -9.75
C ASN A 511 35.30 7.52 -10.09
N GLY A 512 36.19 7.38 -9.10
CA GLY A 512 37.63 7.43 -9.28
C GLY A 512 38.21 6.16 -9.91
N SER A 513 39.51 5.97 -9.73
CA SER A 513 40.25 4.83 -10.29
C SER A 513 39.68 3.49 -9.86
N VAL A 514 39.62 2.55 -10.80
CA VAL A 514 39.19 1.18 -10.59
C VAL A 514 40.29 0.39 -9.86
N THR A 515 39.94 -0.22 -8.73
CA THR A 515 40.82 -1.12 -7.98
C THR A 515 40.30 -2.54 -8.07
N ASN A 516 41.10 -3.47 -8.59
CA ASN A 516 40.72 -4.87 -8.75
C ASN A 516 41.04 -5.72 -7.51
N PHE A 517 40.21 -6.72 -7.23
CA PHE A 517 40.41 -7.71 -6.17
C PHE A 517 39.73 -9.04 -6.52
N ASN A 518 40.05 -10.13 -5.80
CA ASN A 518 39.58 -11.47 -6.14
C ASN A 518 38.39 -11.94 -5.30
N SER A 519 38.53 -11.92 -3.96
CA SER A 519 37.51 -12.47 -3.04
C SER A 519 37.11 -11.51 -1.93
N SER A 520 38.07 -10.80 -1.36
CA SER A 520 37.85 -9.84 -0.30
C SER A 520 38.83 -8.69 -0.43
N THR A 521 38.44 -7.49 -0.02
CA THR A 521 39.33 -6.33 0.10
C THR A 521 38.79 -5.37 1.15
N THR A 522 39.63 -4.42 1.59
CA THR A 522 39.21 -3.34 2.48
C THR A 522 39.49 -2.01 1.80
N VAL A 523 38.49 -1.14 1.77
CA VAL A 523 38.59 0.24 1.28
C VAL A 523 38.48 1.20 2.45
N THR A 524 39.37 2.21 2.48
CA THR A 524 39.33 3.27 3.48
C THR A 524 38.72 4.52 2.85
N LEU A 525 37.65 5.04 3.46
CA LEU A 525 36.93 6.25 3.08
C LEU A 525 37.25 7.37 4.07
N GLY A 526 37.08 8.64 3.67
CA GLY A 526 37.06 9.75 4.62
C GLY A 526 38.38 10.39 5.03
N ALA A 527 39.51 9.69 4.99
CA ALA A 527 40.79 10.18 5.53
C ALA A 527 41.14 11.58 5.00
N GLY A 528 41.26 12.58 5.88
CA GLY A 528 41.58 13.97 5.51
C GLY A 528 40.49 14.73 4.73
N ALA A 529 39.32 14.15 4.47
CA ALA A 529 38.20 14.83 3.81
C ALA A 529 37.45 15.77 4.77
N ALA A 530 36.80 16.79 4.22
CA ALA A 530 35.96 17.72 4.99
C ALA A 530 34.68 17.03 5.50
N PHE A 531 34.11 17.54 6.59
CA PHE A 531 32.81 17.11 7.07
C PHE A 531 31.69 17.50 6.08
N GLY A 532 30.65 16.68 5.98
CA GLY A 532 29.63 16.71 4.93
C GLY A 532 30.04 16.04 3.61
N THR A 533 31.28 15.54 3.49
CA THR A 533 31.73 14.87 2.26
C THR A 533 31.07 13.50 2.13
N THR A 534 30.44 13.25 0.98
CA THR A 534 29.87 11.95 0.62
C THR A 534 30.83 11.12 -0.24
N PHE A 535 30.89 9.82 0.04
CA PHE A 535 31.69 8.79 -0.60
C PHE A 535 30.78 7.73 -1.19
N VAL A 536 30.82 7.60 -2.51
CA VAL A 536 30.08 6.61 -3.28
C VAL A 536 31.02 5.46 -3.60
N LEU A 537 30.87 4.34 -2.89
CA LEU A 537 31.61 3.10 -3.11
C LEU A 537 30.83 2.21 -4.08
N LYS A 538 31.31 2.12 -5.32
CA LYS A 538 30.74 1.21 -6.33
C LYS A 538 31.62 -0.03 -6.45
N VAL A 539 31.03 -1.21 -6.38
CA VAL A 539 31.71 -2.52 -6.44
C VAL A 539 31.11 -3.34 -7.58
N THR A 540 31.93 -3.81 -8.50
CA THR A 540 31.54 -4.70 -9.61
C THR A 540 32.20 -6.07 -9.42
N ALA A 541 31.41 -7.13 -9.35
CA ALA A 541 31.88 -8.52 -9.30
C ALA A 541 31.43 -9.25 -10.57
N ASN A 542 32.35 -9.95 -11.24
CA ASN A 542 32.13 -10.64 -12.50
C ASN A 542 32.30 -12.16 -12.29
N GLY A 543 31.27 -12.95 -12.58
CA GLY A 543 31.26 -14.40 -12.55
C GLY A 543 31.38 -15.02 -13.95
N SER A 544 31.02 -16.29 -14.07
CA SER A 544 31.09 -17.03 -15.34
C SER A 544 29.92 -16.68 -16.26
N GLY A 545 30.02 -15.52 -16.92
CA GLY A 545 29.02 -15.03 -17.89
C GLY A 545 27.98 -14.06 -17.31
N THR A 546 28.05 -13.75 -16.01
CA THR A 546 27.17 -12.80 -15.31
C THR A 546 28.00 -11.78 -14.52
N SER A 547 27.47 -10.57 -14.31
CA SER A 547 28.13 -9.48 -13.57
C SER A 547 27.15 -8.78 -12.65
N THR A 548 27.57 -8.49 -11.42
CA THR A 548 26.79 -7.79 -10.40
C THR A 548 27.52 -6.52 -10.02
N THR A 549 26.81 -5.39 -9.98
CA THR A 549 27.37 -4.11 -9.54
C THR A 549 26.53 -3.51 -8.43
N LYS A 550 27.14 -3.21 -7.29
CA LYS A 550 26.50 -2.52 -6.15
C LYS A 550 27.11 -1.15 -5.92
N THR A 551 26.32 -0.24 -5.40
CA THR A 551 26.76 1.12 -5.01
C THR A 551 26.32 1.39 -3.60
N TYR A 552 27.24 1.86 -2.75
CA TYR A 552 27.03 2.18 -1.34
C TYR A 552 27.41 3.62 -1.07
N THR A 553 26.67 4.32 -0.21
CA THR A 553 26.91 5.75 0.07
C THR A 553 27.28 5.99 1.53
N PHE A 554 28.41 6.64 1.77
CA PHE A 554 28.88 7.00 3.13
C PHE A 554 29.11 8.50 3.24
N THR A 555 28.75 9.13 4.35
CA THR A 555 28.97 10.57 4.56
C THR A 555 29.86 10.80 5.78
N LYS A 556 30.93 11.60 5.64
CA LYS A 556 31.78 11.98 6.78
C LYS A 556 31.10 13.11 7.53
N GLU A 557 30.68 12.87 8.75
CA GLU A 557 29.96 13.84 9.58
C GLU A 557 30.93 14.59 10.51
N ASP A 558 30.60 15.84 10.87
CA ASP A 558 31.42 16.65 11.79
C ASP A 558 31.31 16.11 13.23
N PRO A 559 32.40 15.60 13.82
CA PRO A 559 32.39 15.12 15.20
C PRO A 559 32.22 16.26 16.22
N ASN A 560 32.47 17.53 15.83
CA ASN A 560 32.34 18.70 16.69
C ASN A 560 31.00 19.40 16.57
N ALA A 561 30.14 18.98 15.64
CA ALA A 561 28.78 19.49 15.59
C ALA A 561 28.03 18.99 16.83
N ALA A 562 27.67 19.93 17.72
CA ALA A 562 27.10 19.62 19.02
C ALA A 562 25.71 20.21 19.19
N LEU A 563 24.83 19.43 19.81
CA LEU A 563 23.49 19.83 20.17
C LEU A 563 23.59 20.46 21.56
N LYS A 564 23.11 21.70 21.71
CA LYS A 564 23.17 22.43 22.99
C LYS A 564 21.76 22.68 23.51
N ILE A 565 21.42 22.03 24.61
CA ILE A 565 20.04 22.03 25.12
C ILE A 565 20.01 22.62 26.53
N HIS A 566 19.20 23.66 26.68
CA HIS A 566 18.90 24.32 27.95
C HIS A 566 17.53 23.86 28.43
N TYR A 567 17.40 23.51 29.71
CA TYR A 567 16.16 23.04 30.33
C TYR A 567 15.89 23.78 31.63
N TYR A 568 14.68 24.33 31.77
CA TYR A 568 14.23 24.98 33.00
C TYR A 568 13.72 23.93 33.98
N LYS A 569 14.44 23.76 35.08
CA LYS A 569 14.16 22.69 36.03
C LYS A 569 12.90 23.01 36.84
N PRO A 570 11.90 22.11 36.90
CA PRO A 570 10.79 22.23 37.84
C PRO A 570 11.27 22.33 39.29
N SER A 571 10.54 23.09 40.12
CA SER A 571 10.95 23.37 41.50
C SER A 571 11.08 22.10 42.37
N ASN A 572 10.26 21.07 42.09
CA ASN A 572 10.24 19.78 42.77
C ASN A 572 11.24 18.74 42.23
N TRP A 573 12.03 19.07 41.20
CA TRP A 573 13.03 18.15 40.63
C TRP A 573 14.41 18.33 41.26
N GLY A 574 15.17 17.23 41.37
CA GLY A 574 16.61 17.25 41.60
C GLY A 574 17.38 17.65 40.32
N THR A 575 18.70 17.48 40.29
CA THR A 575 19.49 17.72 39.07
C THR A 575 18.90 16.91 37.90
N PRO A 576 18.51 17.54 36.78
CA PRO A 576 17.93 16.85 35.64
C PRO A 576 19.00 16.09 34.84
N ASN A 577 18.64 14.92 34.34
CA ASN A 577 19.36 14.20 33.29
C ASN A 577 18.69 14.45 31.94
N ILE A 578 19.47 14.41 30.86
CA ILE A 578 18.99 14.41 29.47
C ILE A 578 19.28 13.06 28.82
N TYR A 579 18.23 12.42 28.30
CA TYR A 579 18.29 11.28 27.40
C TYR A 579 17.97 11.78 25.98
N TYR A 580 18.66 11.25 24.96
CA TYR A 580 18.50 11.72 23.58
C TYR A 580 18.66 10.60 22.56
N TYR A 581 17.91 10.68 21.46
CA TYR A 581 17.93 9.70 20.38
C TYR A 581 17.52 10.35 19.04
N ASP A 582 17.88 9.75 17.91
CA ASP A 582 17.46 10.15 16.57
C ASP A 582 16.87 8.94 15.86
N ASP A 583 15.53 8.91 15.81
CA ASP A 583 14.72 7.89 15.17
C ASP A 583 14.43 8.19 13.70
N SER A 584 15.03 9.26 13.13
CA SER A 584 14.97 9.53 11.69
C SER A 584 16.02 8.77 10.87
N VAL A 585 16.92 8.05 11.53
CA VAL A 585 17.95 7.20 10.92
C VAL A 585 17.76 5.75 11.37
N THR A 586 18.18 4.80 10.52
CA THR A 586 17.97 3.36 10.75
C THR A 586 19.31 2.61 10.74
N PRO A 587 19.70 1.92 11.84
CA PRO A 587 19.00 1.83 13.12
C PRO A 587 18.96 3.19 13.86
N THR A 588 17.98 3.35 14.76
CA THR A 588 17.85 4.54 15.62
C THR A 588 19.17 4.83 16.29
N LYS A 589 19.70 6.03 16.05
CA LYS A 589 20.91 6.49 16.74
C LYS A 589 20.49 6.81 18.17
N ASN A 590 21.01 6.09 19.15
CA ASN A 590 20.70 6.31 20.55
C ASN A 590 21.86 7.05 21.24
N GLY A 591 21.51 7.95 22.16
CA GLY A 591 22.44 8.50 23.13
C GLY A 591 22.77 7.50 24.25
N PRO A 592 23.34 7.99 25.36
CA PRO A 592 23.65 7.18 26.54
C PRO A 592 22.41 6.46 27.08
N ALA A 593 22.63 5.28 27.66
CA ALA A 593 21.57 4.49 28.27
C ALA A 593 20.78 5.32 29.30
N TRP A 594 19.48 5.05 29.40
CA TRP A 594 18.62 5.68 30.41
C TRP A 594 19.23 5.53 31.82
N PRO A 595 19.26 6.58 32.67
CA PRO A 595 18.55 7.86 32.57
C PRO A 595 19.22 8.96 31.72
N GLY A 596 20.29 8.66 30.98
CA GLY A 596 21.02 9.66 30.20
C GLY A 596 22.08 10.40 31.02
N VAL A 597 22.40 11.64 30.64
CA VAL A 597 23.53 12.41 31.19
C VAL A 597 23.04 13.53 32.09
N ALA A 598 23.65 13.70 33.27
CA ALA A 598 23.34 14.81 34.18
C ALA A 598 23.66 16.17 33.53
N MET A 599 22.73 17.12 33.60
CA MET A 599 22.89 18.47 33.06
C MET A 599 23.64 19.39 34.04
N GLN A 600 24.33 20.40 33.52
CA GLN A 600 25.11 21.39 34.29
C GLN A 600 24.25 22.61 34.64
N ALA A 601 24.34 23.14 35.86
CA ALA A 601 23.57 24.32 36.27
C ALA A 601 24.13 25.61 35.65
N GLU A 602 23.26 26.47 35.13
CA GLU A 602 23.60 27.80 34.58
C GLU A 602 23.13 28.96 35.47
N GLY A 603 22.34 28.68 36.51
CA GLY A 603 21.76 29.67 37.41
C GLY A 603 20.30 30.01 37.07
N ASN A 604 19.60 30.68 38.00
CA ASN A 604 18.19 31.08 37.87
C ASN A 604 17.20 29.96 37.48
N GLY A 605 17.52 28.70 37.79
CA GLY A 605 16.67 27.53 37.47
C GLY A 605 16.99 26.83 36.15
N TRP A 606 17.93 27.35 35.34
CA TRP A 606 18.34 26.77 34.07
C TRP A 606 19.49 25.76 34.21
N TYR A 607 19.43 24.72 33.40
CA TYR A 607 20.45 23.69 33.25
C TYR A 607 20.78 23.47 31.78
N VAL A 608 22.04 23.17 31.45
CA VAL A 608 22.52 22.96 30.08
C VAL A 608 23.19 21.60 29.90
N ALA A 609 23.00 21.02 28.73
CA ALA A 609 23.81 19.92 28.24
C ALA A 609 24.32 20.25 26.83
N THR A 610 25.61 20.01 26.60
CA THR A 610 26.21 20.00 25.27
C THR A 610 26.46 18.55 24.89
N VAL A 611 25.93 18.12 23.74
CA VAL A 611 25.99 16.75 23.24
C VAL A 611 26.86 16.72 21.98
N PRO A 612 28.15 16.31 22.08
CA PRO A 612 29.05 16.25 20.94
C PRO A 612 28.63 15.19 19.91
N GLY A 613 28.77 15.48 18.61
CA GLY A 613 28.46 14.55 17.51
C GLY A 613 26.96 14.43 17.18
N TRP A 614 26.15 15.39 17.61
CA TRP A 614 24.71 15.45 17.38
C TRP A 614 24.32 16.85 16.92
N THR A 615 23.57 16.96 15.83
CA THR A 615 23.05 18.25 15.32
C THR A 615 21.54 18.37 15.47
N LYS A 616 20.87 17.23 15.66
CA LYS A 616 19.45 17.07 15.92
C LYS A 616 19.23 15.85 16.79
N ALA A 617 18.18 15.85 17.61
CA ALA A 617 17.74 14.70 18.40
C ALA A 617 16.28 14.89 18.83
N LYS A 618 15.67 13.82 19.35
CA LYS A 618 14.58 13.89 20.30
C LYS A 618 15.15 13.78 21.70
N VAL A 619 14.72 14.65 22.63
CA VAL A 619 15.27 14.72 24.00
C VAL A 619 14.19 14.49 25.06
N ILE A 620 14.55 13.77 26.12
CA ILE A 620 13.72 13.49 27.30
C ILE A 620 14.51 13.90 28.54
N PHE A 621 13.86 14.57 29.48
CA PHE A 621 14.45 14.97 30.75
C PHE A 621 13.90 14.12 31.89
N ASN A 622 14.74 13.76 32.86
CA ASN A 622 14.29 13.04 34.06
C ASN A 622 15.07 13.44 35.31
N SER A 623 14.46 13.26 36.49
CA SER A 623 15.14 13.39 37.78
C SER A 623 14.33 12.69 38.88
N ASN A 624 14.98 11.87 39.72
CA ASN A 624 14.39 11.22 40.89
C ASN A 624 13.03 10.51 40.62
N GLY A 625 12.94 9.78 39.51
CA GLY A 625 11.73 9.05 39.10
C GLY A 625 10.68 9.87 38.34
N ASN A 626 10.86 11.20 38.24
CA ASN A 626 10.04 12.05 37.37
C ASN A 626 10.66 12.12 35.97
N GLN A 627 9.83 12.24 34.93
CA GLN A 627 10.28 12.48 33.55
C GLN A 627 9.35 13.41 32.79
N ILE A 628 9.90 14.10 31.79
CA ILE A 628 9.16 14.88 30.81
C ILE A 628 9.89 14.82 29.45
N PRO A 629 9.23 14.49 28.33
CA PRO A 629 7.83 14.03 28.20
C PRO A 629 7.53 12.77 29.03
N GLY A 630 6.23 12.46 29.22
CA GLY A 630 5.81 11.33 30.05
C GLY A 630 6.33 9.98 29.54
N ALA A 631 6.16 8.91 30.34
CA ALA A 631 6.51 7.56 29.89
C ALA A 631 5.85 7.24 28.55
N GLU A 632 6.61 6.63 27.63
CA GLU A 632 6.17 6.26 26.27
C GLU A 632 5.81 7.45 25.35
N GLN A 633 5.96 8.68 25.81
CA GLN A 633 5.83 9.85 24.95
C GLN A 633 7.13 10.12 24.19
N SER A 634 7.00 10.49 22.92
CA SER A 634 8.14 10.90 22.09
C SER A 634 8.87 12.07 22.73
N GLY A 635 10.21 12.05 22.71
CA GLY A 635 11.04 13.16 23.15
C GLY A 635 10.82 14.43 22.32
N TYR A 636 11.20 15.59 22.89
CA TYR A 636 11.15 16.88 22.22
C TYR A 636 12.13 16.91 21.05
N GLN A 637 11.62 17.13 19.84
CA GLN A 637 12.47 17.26 18.67
C GLN A 637 13.22 18.60 18.69
N VAL A 638 14.54 18.54 18.61
CA VAL A 638 15.45 19.68 18.73
C VAL A 638 16.57 19.60 17.69
N SER A 639 17.09 20.77 17.30
CA SER A 639 18.27 20.90 16.43
C SER A 639 19.06 22.17 16.79
N GLY A 640 20.39 22.10 16.70
CA GLY A 640 21.29 23.17 17.13
C GLY A 640 21.17 23.52 18.62
N GLU A 641 21.05 24.82 18.94
CA GLU A 641 20.81 25.29 20.30
C GLU A 641 19.30 25.51 20.55
N LYS A 642 18.78 24.98 21.68
CA LYS A 642 17.36 25.10 22.06
C LYS A 642 17.18 25.26 23.57
N TRP A 643 16.09 25.94 23.96
CA TRP A 643 15.69 26.18 25.35
C TRP A 643 14.33 25.54 25.62
N ILE A 644 14.17 24.77 26.68
CA ILE A 644 12.92 24.05 26.98
C ILE A 644 12.43 24.45 28.37
N LYS A 645 11.20 24.97 28.45
CA LYS A 645 10.55 25.40 29.70
C LYS A 645 9.07 25.04 29.65
N ASP A 646 8.54 24.51 30.75
CA ASP A 646 7.13 24.10 30.89
C ASP A 646 6.62 23.21 29.73
N GLY A 647 7.50 22.34 29.23
CA GLY A 647 7.21 21.41 28.13
C GLY A 647 7.17 22.04 26.73
N VAL A 648 7.61 23.29 26.57
CA VAL A 648 7.65 24.01 25.29
C VAL A 648 9.10 24.21 24.85
N VAL A 649 9.38 23.94 23.56
CA VAL A 649 10.68 24.18 22.94
C VAL A 649 10.75 25.59 22.37
N HIS A 650 11.71 26.37 22.85
CA HIS A 650 12.00 27.74 22.43
C HIS A 650 13.33 27.80 21.65
N PRO A 651 13.41 28.66 20.62
CA PRO A 651 14.65 28.86 19.88
C PRO A 651 15.72 29.61 20.70
N ASN A 652 15.31 30.41 21.69
CA ASN A 652 16.16 31.26 22.53
C ASN A 652 15.65 31.24 23.98
N ASN A 653 16.41 31.79 24.92
CA ASN A 653 16.00 31.87 26.33
C ASN A 653 14.66 32.63 26.49
N PRO A 654 13.57 31.95 26.93
CA PRO A 654 12.26 32.58 27.07
C PRO A 654 12.21 33.64 28.19
N ASP A 655 13.16 33.65 29.12
CA ASP A 655 13.24 34.66 30.19
C ASP A 655 13.93 35.96 29.73
N ASN A 656 14.45 36.00 28.50
CA ASN A 656 15.04 37.20 27.89
C ASN A 656 14.65 37.26 26.41
N PRO A 657 13.37 37.56 26.10
CA PRO A 657 12.81 37.37 24.77
C PRO A 657 13.49 38.29 23.75
N ILE A 658 14.00 37.70 22.68
CA ILE A 658 14.45 38.45 21.50
C ILE A 658 13.19 39.01 20.81
N PRO A 659 13.11 40.32 20.52
CA PRO A 659 11.98 40.88 19.78
C PRO A 659 11.73 40.12 18.49
N THR A 660 10.48 39.77 18.22
CA THR A 660 10.09 39.14 16.96
C THR A 660 9.24 40.08 16.13
N ILE A 661 9.35 39.96 14.81
CA ILE A 661 8.55 40.68 13.83
C ILE A 661 7.86 39.66 12.93
N SER A 662 6.57 39.86 12.72
CA SER A 662 5.76 39.13 11.75
C SER A 662 4.96 40.07 10.86
N ILE A 663 4.57 39.55 9.71
CA ILE A 663 3.61 40.14 8.78
C ILE A 663 2.53 39.09 8.47
N ASP A 664 1.30 39.55 8.24
CA ASP A 664 0.16 38.69 7.88
C ASP A 664 0.17 38.22 6.41
N LYS A 665 0.95 38.90 5.57
CA LYS A 665 1.13 38.58 4.14
C LYS A 665 2.59 38.25 3.85
N SER A 666 2.84 37.17 3.11
CA SER A 666 4.19 36.80 2.66
C SER A 666 4.77 37.86 1.71
N GLU A 667 6.08 38.08 1.79
CA GLU A 667 6.81 38.91 0.83
C GLU A 667 6.82 38.29 -0.58
N GLY A 668 7.00 39.12 -1.62
CA GLY A 668 6.99 38.68 -3.01
C GLY A 668 6.06 39.50 -3.91
N VAL A 669 5.49 38.86 -4.93
CA VAL A 669 4.71 39.54 -5.96
C VAL A 669 3.25 39.71 -5.51
N PHE A 670 2.66 40.89 -5.73
CA PHE A 670 1.22 41.12 -5.56
C PHE A 670 0.61 41.73 -6.82
N ASN A 671 -0.66 41.39 -7.08
CA ASN A 671 -1.32 41.67 -8.36
C ASN A 671 -2.56 42.56 -8.26
N SER A 672 -2.88 43.05 -7.06
CA SER A 672 -3.96 43.99 -6.79
C SER A 672 -3.46 45.43 -6.94
N ASP A 673 -4.38 46.36 -7.20
CA ASP A 673 -4.00 47.78 -7.30
C ASP A 673 -3.44 48.30 -5.97
N SER A 674 -4.00 47.88 -4.83
CA SER A 674 -3.45 48.13 -3.50
C SER A 674 -3.21 46.82 -2.74
N PHE A 675 -2.23 46.81 -1.84
CA PHE A 675 -1.88 45.65 -1.02
C PHE A 675 -1.64 46.08 0.42
N ASP A 676 -2.46 45.55 1.33
CA ASP A 676 -2.42 45.85 2.75
C ASP A 676 -1.61 44.79 3.48
N ILE A 677 -0.57 45.22 4.19
CA ILE A 677 0.31 44.39 5.01
C ILE A 677 0.15 44.80 6.47
N THR A 678 -0.29 43.88 7.31
CA THR A 678 -0.34 44.07 8.75
C THR A 678 0.99 43.67 9.38
N ILE A 679 1.72 44.64 9.92
CA ILE A 679 2.97 44.43 10.66
C ILE A 679 2.70 44.25 12.15
N SER A 680 3.36 43.26 12.76
CA SER A 680 3.23 42.93 14.17
C SER A 680 4.59 42.66 14.80
N TYR A 681 4.69 42.90 16.10
CA TYR A 681 5.86 42.56 16.91
C TYR A 681 5.45 41.96 18.27
N GLN A 682 6.34 41.15 18.84
CA GLN A 682 6.22 40.61 20.20
C GLN A 682 7.59 40.62 20.90
N GLY A 683 7.59 40.69 22.24
CA GLY A 683 8.83 40.71 23.03
C GLY A 683 9.67 41.98 22.86
N ALA A 684 9.06 43.09 22.43
CA ALA A 684 9.73 44.38 22.22
C ALA A 684 9.06 45.48 23.05
N ASN A 685 9.84 46.47 23.46
CA ASN A 685 9.35 47.66 24.17
C ASN A 685 8.71 48.66 23.20
N SER A 686 9.22 48.74 21.97
CA SER A 686 8.73 49.61 20.91
C SER A 686 9.10 49.06 19.53
N ALA A 687 8.52 49.59 18.46
CA ALA A 687 8.87 49.21 17.09
C ALA A 687 8.70 50.36 16.08
N THR A 688 9.47 50.32 15.00
CA THR A 688 9.41 51.27 13.88
C THR A 688 9.36 50.54 12.54
N TYR A 689 8.81 51.17 11.50
CA TYR A 689 8.92 50.69 10.12
C TYR A 689 9.29 51.82 9.15
N SER A 690 9.89 51.49 8.01
CA SER A 690 10.08 52.42 6.89
C SER A 690 9.76 51.74 5.56
N LEU A 691 9.21 52.51 4.63
CA LEU A 691 8.87 52.05 3.29
C LEU A 691 9.79 52.75 2.28
N ASN A 692 10.44 51.97 1.41
CA ASN A 692 11.32 52.46 0.35
C ASN A 692 12.43 53.42 0.84
N GLY A 693 12.93 53.17 2.06
CA GLY A 693 13.98 54.00 2.67
C GLY A 693 13.49 55.32 3.26
N SER A 694 12.17 55.49 3.48
CA SER A 694 11.61 56.64 4.20
C SER A 694 12.15 56.76 5.63
N ALA A 695 11.93 57.91 6.28
CA ALA A 695 12.18 58.04 7.71
C ALA A 695 11.39 56.98 8.50
N PRO A 696 11.96 56.37 9.57
CA PRO A 696 11.26 55.38 10.38
C PRO A 696 10.02 55.97 11.07
N ILE A 697 8.91 55.23 11.03
CA ILE A 697 7.62 55.57 11.64
C ILE A 697 7.36 54.59 12.78
N SER A 698 7.10 55.10 13.99
CA SER A 698 6.70 54.26 15.14
C SER A 698 5.33 53.64 14.91
N PHE A 699 5.14 52.39 15.33
CA PHE A 699 3.87 51.69 15.17
C PHE A 699 3.56 50.78 16.38
N THR A 700 2.28 50.42 16.54
CA THR A 700 1.84 49.39 17.49
C THR A 700 1.56 48.07 16.78
N SER A 701 1.77 46.95 17.48
CA SER A 701 1.55 45.62 16.89
C SER A 701 0.14 45.48 16.29
N GLY A 702 0.04 45.02 15.05
CA GLY A 702 -1.21 44.98 14.28
C GLY A 702 -1.45 46.19 13.37
N THR A 703 -0.47 47.08 13.19
CA THR A 703 -0.58 48.23 12.27
C THR A 703 -0.61 47.78 10.82
N LYS A 704 -1.48 48.38 10.01
CA LYS A 704 -1.59 48.13 8.57
C LYS A 704 -0.76 49.15 7.77
N VAL A 705 0.02 48.64 6.82
CA VAL A 705 0.82 49.40 5.84
C VAL A 705 0.30 49.05 4.45
N THR A 706 -0.19 50.05 3.71
CA THR A 706 -0.71 49.89 2.36
C THR A 706 0.32 50.29 1.32
N ILE A 707 0.51 49.45 0.29
CA ILE A 707 1.39 49.69 -0.86
C ILE A 707 0.62 49.51 -2.18
N GLY A 708 1.15 49.95 -3.32
CA GLY A 708 0.62 49.62 -4.65
C GLY A 708 -0.33 50.65 -5.28
N ALA A 709 -1.16 51.33 -4.49
CA ALA A 709 -2.31 52.09 -5.01
C ALA A 709 -1.89 53.19 -6.00
N GLY A 710 -2.33 53.08 -7.26
CA GLY A 710 -2.03 54.05 -8.32
C GLY A 710 -0.60 53.99 -8.90
N ASP A 711 0.25 53.07 -8.42
CA ASP A 711 1.62 52.90 -8.91
C ASP A 711 1.68 51.92 -10.10
N ALA A 712 2.71 52.07 -10.95
CA ALA A 712 2.87 51.26 -12.16
C ALA A 712 3.25 49.80 -11.86
N ASP A 713 2.87 48.89 -12.78
CA ASP A 713 3.33 47.49 -12.72
C ASP A 713 4.85 47.40 -12.82
N GLY A 714 5.43 46.46 -12.08
CA GLY A 714 6.87 46.30 -11.91
C GLY A 714 7.46 47.08 -10.75
N THR A 715 6.70 47.97 -10.09
CA THR A 715 7.15 48.73 -8.92
C THR A 715 7.49 47.80 -7.75
N THR A 716 8.68 47.98 -7.18
CA THR A 716 9.16 47.22 -6.01
C THR A 716 9.07 48.09 -4.75
N TYR A 717 8.56 47.52 -3.68
CA TYR A 717 8.47 48.11 -2.35
C TYR A 717 9.38 47.36 -1.38
N THR A 718 10.14 48.10 -0.58
CA THR A 718 10.99 47.56 0.48
C THR A 718 10.48 48.08 1.82
N LEU A 719 9.94 47.18 2.63
CA LEU A 719 9.41 47.45 3.97
C LEU A 719 10.42 46.98 5.01
N ASN A 720 11.09 47.91 5.69
CA ASN A 720 11.96 47.61 6.82
C ASN A 720 11.15 47.75 8.11
N VAL A 721 11.19 46.75 8.99
CA VAL A 721 10.53 46.77 10.29
C VAL A 721 11.58 46.49 11.35
N THR A 722 11.62 47.28 12.43
CA THR A 722 12.55 47.13 13.55
C THR A 722 11.78 47.07 14.86
N ALA A 723 11.95 45.99 15.62
CA ALA A 723 11.41 45.80 16.95
C ALA A 723 12.54 45.95 17.98
N ILE A 724 12.34 46.82 18.96
CA ILE A 724 13.35 47.29 19.91
C ILE A 724 13.08 46.65 21.27
N GLY A 725 13.95 45.73 21.69
CA GLY A 725 13.85 45.03 22.97
C GLY A 725 14.59 45.74 24.11
N SER A 726 14.60 45.12 25.29
CA SER A 726 15.35 45.61 26.45
C SER A 726 16.87 45.43 26.31
N THR A 727 17.30 44.40 25.58
CA THR A 727 18.72 44.02 25.41
C THR A 727 19.15 43.85 23.95
N THR A 728 18.22 43.53 23.04
CA THR A 728 18.49 43.30 21.62
C THR A 728 17.41 43.94 20.75
N ASN A 729 17.78 44.35 19.53
CA ASN A 729 16.84 44.84 18.51
C ASN A 729 16.81 43.85 17.34
N THR A 730 15.63 43.64 16.77
CA THR A 730 15.44 42.79 15.59
C THR A 730 14.97 43.65 14.44
N THR A 731 15.68 43.63 13.31
CA THR A 731 15.25 44.27 12.07
C THR A 731 14.99 43.22 11.00
N LYS A 732 13.86 43.34 10.29
CA LYS A 732 13.53 42.54 9.10
C LYS A 732 13.22 43.45 7.94
N THR A 733 13.69 43.06 6.77
CA THR A 733 13.42 43.73 5.49
C THR A 733 12.56 42.80 4.65
N TYR A 734 11.43 43.30 4.17
CA TYR A 734 10.52 42.58 3.29
C TYR A 734 10.46 43.27 1.94
N THR A 735 10.42 42.49 0.86
CA THR A 735 10.34 43.03 -0.50
C THR A 735 9.06 42.59 -1.20
N PHE A 736 8.31 43.55 -1.73
CA PHE A 736 7.09 43.32 -2.50
C PHE A 736 7.22 43.88 -3.90
N LYS A 737 6.65 43.22 -4.91
CA LYS A 737 6.66 43.74 -6.29
C LYS A 737 5.26 43.71 -6.88
N LYS A 738 4.78 44.85 -7.37
CA LYS A 738 3.51 44.94 -8.10
C LYS A 738 3.69 44.28 -9.46
N GLN A 739 2.82 43.34 -9.82
CA GLN A 739 2.82 42.71 -11.14
C GLN A 739 1.39 42.64 -11.68
N GLN A 740 1.25 42.56 -12.99
CA GLN A 740 -0.05 42.39 -13.62
C GLN A 740 -0.69 41.05 -13.23
N SER A 741 -1.96 41.08 -12.82
CA SER A 741 -2.76 39.88 -12.55
C SER A 741 -2.83 38.97 -13.78
N GLN A 742 -2.22 37.78 -13.71
CA GLN A 742 -2.61 36.65 -14.56
C GLN A 742 -3.73 35.90 -13.84
N GLY A 743 -4.99 36.23 -14.16
CA GLY A 743 -6.12 35.36 -13.82
C GLY A 743 -5.98 33.97 -14.44
N GLN A 744 -6.84 33.04 -14.01
CA GLN A 744 -6.80 31.65 -14.46
C GLN A 744 -6.82 31.50 -16.00
N LEU A 745 -6.31 30.35 -16.46
CA LEU A 745 -6.39 29.93 -17.84
C LEU A 745 -7.37 28.77 -17.95
N PHE A 746 -8.49 28.98 -18.63
CA PHE A 746 -9.45 27.92 -18.89
C PHE A 746 -9.93 27.93 -20.34
N THR A 747 -10.17 26.74 -20.87
CA THR A 747 -10.60 26.51 -22.25
C THR A 747 -12.09 26.27 -22.30
N VAL A 748 -12.77 27.03 -23.14
CA VAL A 748 -14.19 26.86 -23.43
C VAL A 748 -14.31 26.15 -24.77
N LYS A 749 -15.00 25.00 -24.76
CA LYS A 749 -15.31 24.19 -25.95
C LYS A 749 -16.80 24.30 -26.25
N PHE A 750 -17.14 24.52 -27.51
CA PHE A 750 -18.51 24.72 -27.99
C PHE A 750 -18.81 23.76 -29.14
N TYR A 751 -19.91 23.01 -29.02
CA TYR A 751 -20.40 22.15 -30.09
C TYR A 751 -21.23 22.98 -31.06
N LYS A 752 -20.70 23.17 -32.26
CA LYS A 752 -21.29 24.06 -33.27
C LYS A 752 -22.60 23.46 -33.80
N PRO A 753 -23.73 24.21 -33.75
CA PRO A 753 -24.95 23.81 -34.45
C PRO A 753 -24.70 23.56 -35.94
N SER A 754 -25.41 22.59 -36.51
CA SER A 754 -25.20 22.17 -37.91
C SER A 754 -25.44 23.29 -38.93
N ASN A 755 -26.34 24.24 -38.60
CA ASN A 755 -26.69 25.39 -39.44
C ASN A 755 -25.79 26.63 -39.24
N TRP A 756 -24.78 26.57 -38.35
CA TRP A 756 -23.85 27.69 -38.10
C TRP A 756 -22.59 27.60 -38.97
N GLY A 757 -22.03 28.76 -39.34
CA GLY A 757 -20.65 28.89 -39.81
C GLY A 757 -19.65 28.83 -38.65
N THR A 758 -18.37 29.17 -38.88
CA THR A 758 -17.37 29.22 -37.80
C THR A 758 -17.86 30.10 -36.63
N PRO A 759 -17.93 29.57 -35.39
CA PRO A 759 -18.43 30.32 -34.25
C PRO A 759 -17.39 31.32 -33.74
N ASN A 760 -17.87 32.49 -33.32
CA ASN A 760 -17.13 33.47 -32.52
C ASN A 760 -17.53 33.36 -31.05
N ILE A 761 -16.61 33.65 -30.14
CA ILE A 761 -16.84 33.78 -28.69
C ILE A 761 -16.67 35.23 -28.23
N TYR A 762 -17.71 35.77 -27.59
CA TYR A 762 -17.70 37.04 -26.86
C TYR A 762 -17.75 36.75 -25.37
N TYR A 763 -16.95 37.42 -24.54
CA TYR A 763 -16.96 37.18 -23.09
C TYR A 763 -16.76 38.44 -22.25
N TYR A 764 -17.37 38.45 -21.06
CA TYR A 764 -17.41 39.61 -20.16
C TYR A 764 -17.60 39.17 -18.69
N ASP A 765 -17.32 40.07 -17.75
CA ASP A 765 -17.60 39.91 -16.32
C ASP A 765 -18.32 41.18 -15.82
N GLU A 766 -19.62 41.03 -15.56
CA GLU A 766 -20.49 42.09 -15.05
C GLU A 766 -20.45 42.23 -13.52
N SER A 767 -19.75 41.34 -12.82
CA SER A 767 -19.59 41.43 -11.36
C SER A 767 -18.61 42.52 -10.90
N VAL A 768 -17.93 43.18 -11.85
CA VAL A 768 -17.02 44.31 -11.63
C VAL A 768 -17.54 45.57 -12.33
N SER A 769 -17.26 46.74 -11.78
CA SER A 769 -17.75 48.04 -12.31
C SER A 769 -16.58 48.98 -12.63
N PRO A 770 -16.45 49.48 -13.88
CA PRO A 770 -17.29 49.14 -15.04
C PRO A 770 -17.13 47.67 -15.47
N THR A 771 -18.15 47.12 -16.16
CA THR A 771 -18.14 45.74 -16.66
C THR A 771 -16.85 45.46 -17.41
N LYS A 772 -16.14 44.40 -17.00
CA LYS A 772 -14.91 43.98 -17.67
C LYS A 772 -15.31 43.27 -18.95
N ILE A 773 -14.89 43.79 -20.10
CA ILE A 773 -15.16 43.20 -21.42
C ILE A 773 -13.89 42.50 -21.91
N GLY A 774 -14.02 41.24 -22.30
CA GLY A 774 -12.91 40.42 -22.79
C GLY A 774 -12.61 40.60 -24.26
N THR A 775 -13.63 40.66 -25.09
CA THR A 775 -13.53 40.87 -26.54
C THR A 775 -14.62 41.84 -27.00
N ILE A 776 -14.38 42.60 -28.06
CA ILE A 776 -15.40 43.51 -28.62
C ILE A 776 -16.40 42.68 -29.43
N TRP A 777 -17.70 42.92 -29.28
CA TRP A 777 -18.75 42.24 -30.08
C TRP A 777 -18.48 42.38 -31.59
N PRO A 778 -18.57 41.32 -32.40
CA PRO A 778 -19.14 39.99 -32.12
C PRO A 778 -18.16 38.96 -31.50
N GLY A 779 -17.04 39.38 -30.94
CA GLY A 779 -16.07 38.48 -30.32
C GLY A 779 -15.03 37.96 -31.30
N VAL A 780 -14.36 36.86 -30.94
CA VAL A 780 -13.21 36.30 -31.67
C VAL A 780 -13.53 34.90 -32.19
N ALA A 781 -13.03 34.55 -33.38
CA ALA A 781 -13.26 33.24 -33.98
C ALA A 781 -12.64 32.13 -33.13
N MET A 782 -13.38 31.05 -32.92
CA MET A 782 -12.91 29.87 -32.20
C MET A 782 -12.11 28.93 -33.12
N GLN A 783 -11.20 28.16 -32.54
CA GLN A 783 -10.39 27.16 -33.22
C GLN A 783 -11.22 25.90 -33.51
N ASP A 784 -11.16 25.36 -34.73
CA ASP A 784 -11.79 24.08 -35.08
C ASP A 784 -10.98 22.91 -34.51
N ASP A 785 -11.61 22.08 -33.67
CA ASP A 785 -11.01 20.91 -33.05
C ASP A 785 -11.43 19.59 -33.76
N GLY A 786 -12.32 19.66 -34.76
CA GLY A 786 -12.91 18.51 -35.44
C GLY A 786 -14.19 17.97 -34.78
N ASN A 787 -14.91 17.10 -35.50
CA ASN A 787 -16.16 16.44 -35.05
C ASN A 787 -17.26 17.39 -34.56
N GLY A 788 -17.26 18.65 -35.02
CA GLY A 788 -18.24 19.68 -34.63
C GLY A 788 -17.87 20.51 -33.40
N TRP A 789 -16.73 20.23 -32.75
CA TRP A 789 -16.24 20.99 -31.60
C TRP A 789 -15.32 22.14 -32.00
N TYR A 790 -15.50 23.27 -31.33
CA TYR A 790 -14.64 24.45 -31.45
C TYR A 790 -14.13 24.88 -30.08
N SER A 791 -12.90 25.38 -29.98
CA SER A 791 -12.30 25.80 -28.70
C SER A 791 -11.79 27.23 -28.72
N TYR A 792 -11.80 27.84 -27.53
CA TYR A 792 -11.08 29.09 -27.26
C TYR A 792 -10.59 29.11 -25.82
N THR A 793 -9.34 29.50 -25.62
CA THR A 793 -8.73 29.62 -24.29
C THR A 793 -8.82 31.06 -23.80
N ILE A 794 -9.51 31.26 -22.68
CA ILE A 794 -9.59 32.55 -21.99
C ILE A 794 -8.44 32.58 -20.97
N SER A 795 -7.58 33.58 -21.10
CA SER A 795 -6.40 33.79 -20.24
C SER A 795 -6.53 35.09 -19.46
N GLY A 796 -6.21 35.09 -18.16
CA GLY A 796 -6.23 36.30 -17.35
C GLY A 796 -7.57 36.62 -16.70
N TRP A 797 -8.44 35.61 -16.54
CA TRP A 797 -9.79 35.74 -15.99
C TRP A 797 -10.05 34.62 -14.98
N ASP A 798 -10.70 34.95 -13.86
CA ASP A 798 -11.09 33.94 -12.85
C ASP A 798 -12.45 33.31 -13.16
N LYS A 799 -13.28 34.05 -13.92
CA LYS A 799 -14.61 33.67 -14.39
C LYS A 799 -15.01 34.58 -15.55
N ALA A 800 -15.94 34.15 -16.39
CA ALA A 800 -16.54 34.96 -17.44
C ALA A 800 -17.95 34.46 -17.77
N ASN A 801 -18.78 35.35 -18.31
CA ASN A 801 -19.98 34.98 -19.07
C ASN A 801 -19.62 34.96 -20.55
N VAL A 802 -19.94 33.87 -21.26
CA VAL A 802 -19.60 33.69 -22.68
C VAL A 802 -20.84 33.62 -23.58
N ILE A 803 -20.77 34.23 -24.75
CA ILE A 803 -21.81 34.20 -25.79
C ILE A 803 -21.15 33.74 -27.09
N PHE A 804 -21.78 32.78 -27.76
CA PHE A 804 -21.35 32.29 -29.06
C PHE A 804 -22.22 32.90 -30.16
N ASN A 805 -21.64 33.23 -31.31
CA ASN A 805 -22.40 33.70 -32.47
C ASN A 805 -21.76 33.30 -33.80
N SER A 806 -22.57 33.20 -34.85
CA SER A 806 -22.12 33.04 -36.22
C SER A 806 -23.19 33.56 -37.19
N ASN A 807 -22.81 34.36 -38.18
CA ASN A 807 -23.70 34.84 -39.26
C ASN A 807 -25.06 35.43 -38.79
N GLY A 808 -25.06 36.20 -37.72
CA GLY A 808 -26.27 36.83 -37.17
C GLY A 808 -27.11 35.94 -36.25
N GLN A 809 -26.72 34.68 -36.04
CA GLN A 809 -27.26 33.78 -35.03
C GLN A 809 -26.42 33.82 -33.76
N GLN A 810 -27.02 33.64 -32.59
CA GLN A 810 -26.30 33.59 -31.30
C GLN A 810 -26.91 32.59 -30.32
N THR A 811 -26.09 32.10 -29.41
CA THR A 811 -26.50 31.35 -28.22
C THR A 811 -25.63 31.77 -27.04
N PRO A 812 -26.21 32.17 -25.89
CA PRO A 812 -27.64 32.32 -25.61
C PRO A 812 -28.33 33.36 -26.51
N GLY A 813 -29.67 33.35 -26.55
CA GLY A 813 -30.46 34.24 -27.42
C GLY A 813 -30.26 35.74 -27.11
N SER A 814 -30.73 36.62 -28.01
CA SER A 814 -30.62 38.07 -27.80
C SER A 814 -31.22 38.49 -26.45
N SER A 815 -30.50 39.34 -25.71
CA SER A 815 -30.84 39.80 -24.35
C SER A 815 -30.86 38.71 -23.26
N GLN A 816 -30.35 37.51 -23.53
CA GLN A 816 -30.08 36.50 -22.50
C GLN A 816 -28.66 36.66 -21.92
N PRO A 817 -28.44 36.38 -20.63
CA PRO A 817 -27.10 36.38 -20.05
C PRO A 817 -26.24 35.29 -20.70
N GLY A 818 -24.93 35.53 -20.82
CA GLY A 818 -23.98 34.54 -21.33
C GLY A 818 -23.86 33.30 -20.42
N TYR A 819 -23.31 32.22 -20.96
CA TYR A 819 -23.00 31.02 -20.18
C TYR A 819 -21.87 31.32 -19.17
N PHE A 820 -22.12 31.06 -17.90
CA PHE A 820 -21.11 31.25 -16.86
C PHE A 820 -20.04 30.16 -16.93
N VAL A 821 -18.77 30.56 -16.97
CA VAL A 821 -17.61 29.66 -16.97
C VAL A 821 -16.54 30.18 -16.01
N ASN A 822 -15.94 29.27 -15.25
CA ASN A 822 -14.84 29.54 -14.31
C ASN A 822 -13.77 28.43 -14.31
N THR A 823 -13.93 27.42 -15.17
CA THR A 823 -13.01 26.29 -15.36
C THR A 823 -13.09 25.82 -16.82
N ASN A 824 -12.32 24.80 -17.20
CA ASN A 824 -12.48 24.16 -18.51
C ASN A 824 -13.93 23.68 -18.68
N SER A 825 -14.58 24.11 -19.75
CA SER A 825 -16.02 23.92 -19.93
C SER A 825 -16.34 23.43 -21.33
N TRP A 826 -17.25 22.47 -21.45
CA TRP A 826 -17.82 21.98 -22.70
C TRP A 826 -19.29 22.40 -22.77
N ILE A 827 -19.67 23.04 -23.88
CA ILE A 827 -21.00 23.61 -24.08
C ILE A 827 -21.63 23.02 -25.35
N LYS A 828 -22.71 22.25 -25.19
CA LYS A 828 -23.50 21.65 -26.28
C LYS A 828 -24.98 21.80 -25.96
N ASP A 829 -25.76 22.27 -26.94
CA ASP A 829 -27.22 22.46 -26.83
C ASP A 829 -27.66 23.26 -25.56
N GLY A 830 -26.83 24.21 -25.14
CA GLY A 830 -27.07 25.05 -23.96
C GLY A 830 -26.73 24.41 -22.61
N VAL A 831 -26.22 23.19 -22.59
CA VAL A 831 -25.74 22.49 -21.39
C VAL A 831 -24.24 22.71 -21.22
N ILE A 832 -23.80 22.98 -19.99
CA ILE A 832 -22.39 23.19 -19.62
C ILE A 832 -21.90 22.01 -18.77
N THR A 833 -20.77 21.39 -19.13
CA THR A 833 -20.09 20.35 -18.35
C THR A 833 -18.61 20.68 -18.16
N THR A 834 -17.99 20.17 -17.09
CA THR A 834 -16.56 20.35 -16.83
C THR A 834 -15.67 19.28 -17.49
N GLU A 835 -16.29 18.24 -18.05
CA GLU A 835 -15.63 17.13 -18.75
C GLU A 835 -16.20 16.97 -20.17
N PRO A 836 -15.46 16.35 -21.11
CA PRO A 836 -15.93 16.09 -22.47
C PRO A 836 -17.26 15.32 -22.46
N PRO A 837 -18.29 15.75 -23.22
CA PRO A 837 -19.47 14.94 -23.44
C PRO A 837 -19.06 13.63 -24.10
N LEU A 838 -19.48 12.50 -23.51
CA LEU A 838 -19.14 11.17 -24.00
C LEU A 838 -19.66 10.98 -25.43
N ASP A 839 -18.84 10.36 -26.30
CA ASP A 839 -19.19 10.12 -27.71
C ASP A 839 -20.45 9.23 -27.83
N ASP A 840 -21.27 9.52 -28.85
CA ASP A 840 -22.57 8.90 -29.16
C ASP A 840 -22.53 7.35 -29.41
N ASN A 841 -21.36 6.72 -29.30
CA ASN A 841 -21.15 5.26 -29.48
C ASN A 841 -20.74 4.51 -28.20
N THR A 842 -20.68 5.19 -27.04
CA THR A 842 -20.33 4.53 -25.78
C THR A 842 -21.52 3.71 -25.27
N VAL A 843 -21.41 2.38 -25.24
CA VAL A 843 -22.40 1.51 -24.59
C VAL A 843 -22.00 1.25 -23.14
N ILE A 844 -22.99 1.21 -22.24
CA ILE A 844 -22.81 0.81 -20.85
C ILE A 844 -23.77 -0.32 -20.49
N PRO A 845 -23.40 -1.21 -19.55
CA PRO A 845 -24.35 -2.17 -19.03
C PRO A 845 -25.49 -1.44 -18.31
N VAL A 846 -26.73 -1.83 -18.61
CA VAL A 846 -27.95 -1.37 -17.94
C VAL A 846 -28.69 -2.59 -17.44
N THR A 847 -29.00 -2.63 -16.15
CA THR A 847 -29.70 -3.78 -15.54
C THR A 847 -31.19 -3.51 -15.44
N PHE A 848 -32.00 -4.29 -16.16
CA PHE A 848 -33.45 -4.24 -16.10
C PHE A 848 -34.00 -5.28 -15.14
N ASN A 849 -34.86 -4.85 -14.22
CA ASN A 849 -35.57 -5.72 -13.27
C ASN A 849 -37.07 -5.65 -13.55
N VAL A 850 -37.63 -6.75 -14.05
CA VAL A 850 -39.06 -6.91 -14.34
C VAL A 850 -39.74 -7.58 -13.17
N ARG A 851 -40.38 -6.79 -12.31
CA ARG A 851 -41.09 -7.27 -11.11
C ARG A 851 -42.46 -7.86 -11.47
N ASN A 852 -42.94 -8.79 -10.66
CA ASN A 852 -44.29 -9.38 -10.78
C ASN A 852 -44.58 -10.09 -12.13
N ALA A 853 -43.56 -10.56 -12.84
CA ALA A 853 -43.71 -11.30 -14.08
C ALA A 853 -43.85 -12.81 -13.78
N THR A 854 -45.02 -13.22 -13.32
CA THR A 854 -45.32 -14.64 -13.08
C THR A 854 -45.39 -15.42 -14.40
N THR A 855 -44.83 -16.63 -14.44
CA THR A 855 -44.80 -17.48 -15.63
C THR A 855 -45.37 -18.87 -15.35
N ALA A 856 -45.96 -19.49 -16.38
CA ALA A 856 -46.30 -20.90 -16.35
C ALA A 856 -45.05 -21.77 -16.60
N VAL A 857 -45.11 -23.07 -16.25
CA VAL A 857 -44.02 -24.01 -16.52
C VAL A 857 -43.66 -23.99 -18.01
N GLY A 858 -42.38 -23.75 -18.32
CA GLY A 858 -41.84 -23.63 -19.68
C GLY A 858 -41.80 -22.20 -20.24
N GLN A 859 -42.50 -21.25 -19.62
CA GLN A 859 -42.56 -19.86 -20.07
C GLN A 859 -41.44 -19.03 -19.40
N ASN A 860 -40.76 -18.19 -20.20
CA ASN A 860 -39.69 -17.30 -19.72
C ASN A 860 -39.96 -15.84 -20.10
N VAL A 861 -39.37 -14.90 -19.36
CA VAL A 861 -39.47 -13.45 -19.63
C VAL A 861 -38.29 -12.96 -20.47
N TYR A 862 -38.56 -12.05 -21.39
CA TYR A 862 -37.60 -11.38 -22.28
C TYR A 862 -37.92 -9.89 -22.35
N ILE A 863 -36.95 -9.07 -22.77
CA ILE A 863 -37.13 -7.64 -23.05
C ILE A 863 -36.94 -7.38 -24.54
N VAL A 864 -37.82 -6.56 -25.13
CA VAL A 864 -37.75 -6.13 -26.53
C VAL A 864 -38.07 -4.63 -26.61
N GLY A 865 -37.47 -3.91 -27.56
CA GLY A 865 -37.59 -2.46 -27.60
C GLY A 865 -37.13 -1.81 -28.90
N SER A 866 -37.07 -0.48 -28.88
CA SER A 866 -37.02 0.38 -30.06
C SER A 866 -35.68 0.46 -30.80
N ILE A 867 -34.61 -0.09 -30.24
CA ILE A 867 -33.26 -0.06 -30.82
C ILE A 867 -32.76 -1.48 -31.15
N ALA A 868 -31.66 -1.56 -31.91
CA ALA A 868 -31.11 -2.83 -32.39
C ALA A 868 -30.68 -3.75 -31.24
N GLU A 869 -30.09 -3.17 -30.19
CA GLU A 869 -29.67 -3.83 -28.95
C GLU A 869 -30.86 -4.42 -28.18
N LEU A 870 -32.08 -3.94 -28.44
CA LEU A 870 -33.34 -4.45 -27.90
C LEU A 870 -34.19 -5.17 -28.96
N GLY A 871 -33.63 -5.48 -30.12
CA GLY A 871 -34.27 -6.28 -31.16
C GLY A 871 -35.24 -5.54 -32.09
N ASN A 872 -35.30 -4.20 -32.07
CA ASN A 872 -36.17 -3.38 -32.93
C ASN A 872 -37.64 -3.86 -32.93
N TRP A 873 -38.21 -4.08 -31.76
CA TRP A 873 -39.59 -4.56 -31.54
C TRP A 873 -39.89 -5.95 -32.13
N ASN A 874 -38.88 -6.72 -32.55
CA ASN A 874 -39.06 -8.09 -33.02
C ASN A 874 -38.91 -9.11 -31.88
N PRO A 875 -39.96 -9.84 -31.46
CA PRO A 875 -39.89 -10.84 -30.39
C PRO A 875 -38.90 -11.99 -30.63
N ALA A 876 -38.53 -12.26 -31.89
CA ALA A 876 -37.50 -13.23 -32.22
C ALA A 876 -36.10 -12.79 -31.76
N ASN A 877 -35.88 -11.46 -31.70
CA ASN A 877 -34.62 -10.82 -31.31
C ASN A 877 -34.67 -10.28 -29.87
N ALA A 878 -35.69 -10.61 -29.09
CA ALA A 878 -35.84 -10.15 -27.71
C ALA A 878 -34.73 -10.73 -26.81
N ILE A 879 -34.25 -9.91 -25.87
CA ILE A 879 -33.14 -10.24 -24.98
C ILE A 879 -33.64 -11.06 -23.77
N GLY A 880 -33.05 -12.24 -23.58
CA GLY A 880 -33.41 -13.17 -22.50
C GLY A 880 -33.09 -14.63 -22.84
N PRO A 881 -33.52 -15.59 -22.00
CA PRO A 881 -34.40 -15.40 -20.85
C PRO A 881 -33.72 -14.68 -19.69
N GLY A 882 -34.50 -13.98 -18.87
CA GLY A 882 -33.98 -13.26 -17.71
C GLY A 882 -33.57 -14.20 -16.60
N SER A 883 -32.67 -13.73 -15.74
CA SER A 883 -32.34 -14.46 -14.53
C SER A 883 -33.55 -14.45 -13.57
N THR A 884 -33.92 -15.63 -13.09
CA THR A 884 -35.03 -15.85 -12.14
C THR A 884 -34.57 -15.91 -10.69
N THR A 885 -33.34 -15.48 -10.38
CA THR A 885 -32.78 -15.58 -9.01
C THR A 885 -33.70 -14.97 -7.95
N ASN A 886 -34.54 -13.99 -8.31
CA ASN A 886 -35.50 -13.31 -7.43
C ASN A 886 -36.97 -13.45 -7.91
N TYR A 887 -37.38 -14.62 -8.42
CA TYR A 887 -38.74 -14.86 -8.94
C TYR A 887 -39.85 -14.37 -7.97
N PRO A 888 -40.92 -13.67 -8.44
CA PRO A 888 -41.31 -13.42 -9.83
C PRO A 888 -40.65 -12.18 -10.46
N THR A 889 -39.50 -11.73 -9.94
CA THR A 889 -38.67 -10.71 -10.58
C THR A 889 -37.66 -11.35 -11.52
N TRP A 890 -37.58 -10.82 -12.74
CA TRP A 890 -36.65 -11.27 -13.77
C TRP A 890 -35.64 -10.18 -14.07
N SER A 891 -34.34 -10.50 -14.04
CA SER A 891 -33.27 -9.53 -14.24
C SER A 891 -32.43 -9.82 -15.48
N PHE A 892 -32.05 -8.77 -16.20
CA PHE A 892 -31.24 -8.82 -17.42
C PHE A 892 -30.26 -7.65 -17.41
N THR A 893 -29.04 -7.84 -17.88
CA THR A 893 -28.10 -6.74 -18.12
C THR A 893 -27.87 -6.63 -19.62
N ILE A 894 -28.08 -5.43 -20.17
CA ILE A 894 -28.00 -5.15 -21.60
C ILE A 894 -27.05 -3.96 -21.79
N ASP A 895 -26.07 -4.09 -22.67
CA ASP A 895 -25.19 -2.97 -23.02
C ASP A 895 -25.95 -2.01 -23.95
N LEU A 896 -26.21 -0.80 -23.48
CA LEU A 896 -27.02 0.20 -24.18
C LEU A 896 -26.23 1.50 -24.42
N PRO A 897 -26.43 2.19 -25.57
CA PRO A 897 -25.71 3.43 -25.87
C PRO A 897 -26.12 4.58 -24.95
N VAL A 898 -25.15 5.19 -24.26
CA VAL A 898 -25.35 6.31 -23.33
C VAL A 898 -26.03 7.50 -24.03
N GLY A 899 -26.96 8.15 -23.35
CA GLY A 899 -27.73 9.28 -23.87
C GLY A 899 -28.89 8.89 -24.78
N THR A 900 -29.01 7.62 -25.18
CA THR A 900 -30.10 7.17 -26.04
C THR A 900 -31.39 7.05 -25.26
N LYS A 901 -32.45 7.69 -25.76
CA LYS A 901 -33.82 7.44 -25.30
C LYS A 901 -34.32 6.16 -25.97
N ILE A 902 -34.60 5.16 -25.16
CA ILE A 902 -35.18 3.88 -25.58
C ILE A 902 -36.64 3.77 -25.16
N GLU A 903 -37.37 2.94 -25.89
CA GLU A 903 -38.68 2.44 -25.52
C GLU A 903 -38.62 0.91 -25.50
N PHE A 904 -39.24 0.27 -24.52
CA PHE A 904 -39.14 -1.18 -24.35
C PHE A 904 -40.35 -1.78 -23.65
N LYS A 905 -40.52 -3.09 -23.81
CA LYS A 905 -41.49 -3.92 -23.10
C LYS A 905 -40.90 -5.26 -22.67
N ALA A 906 -41.44 -5.80 -21.59
CA ALA A 906 -41.28 -7.20 -21.25
C ALA A 906 -42.31 -8.06 -21.99
N ILE A 907 -41.86 -9.24 -22.44
CA ILE A 907 -42.69 -10.27 -23.08
C ILE A 907 -42.46 -11.61 -22.40
N LYS A 908 -43.49 -12.45 -22.34
CA LYS A 908 -43.39 -13.85 -21.89
C LYS A 908 -43.44 -14.78 -23.11
N LYS A 909 -42.48 -15.68 -23.24
CA LYS A 909 -42.39 -16.63 -24.38
C LYS A 909 -42.48 -18.09 -23.91
N HIS A 910 -43.25 -18.90 -24.64
CA HIS A 910 -43.30 -20.36 -24.51
C HIS A 910 -43.39 -20.99 -25.91
N GLY A 911 -42.28 -21.49 -26.43
CA GLY A 911 -42.15 -21.83 -27.85
C GLY A 911 -42.34 -20.58 -28.74
N ASP A 912 -43.16 -20.71 -29.79
CA ASP A 912 -43.51 -19.61 -30.70
C ASP A 912 -44.60 -18.67 -30.14
N ASN A 913 -45.19 -19.00 -28.98
CA ASN A 913 -46.24 -18.18 -28.37
C ASN A 913 -45.61 -17.02 -27.56
N VAL A 914 -46.02 -15.79 -27.89
CA VAL A 914 -45.52 -14.54 -27.29
C VAL A 914 -46.68 -13.77 -26.65
N VAL A 915 -46.56 -13.50 -25.36
CA VAL A 915 -47.50 -12.65 -24.61
C VAL A 915 -46.79 -11.34 -24.24
N TRP A 916 -47.34 -10.23 -24.69
CA TRP A 916 -46.83 -8.89 -24.38
C TRP A 916 -47.44 -8.36 -23.08
N GLU A 917 -46.68 -7.55 -22.33
CA GLU A 917 -47.27 -6.80 -21.23
C GLU A 917 -48.26 -5.73 -21.73
N SER A 918 -49.32 -5.50 -20.95
CA SER A 918 -50.37 -4.53 -21.26
C SER A 918 -49.92 -3.07 -21.03
N GLY A 919 -50.71 -2.11 -21.51
CA GLY A 919 -50.43 -0.67 -21.36
C GLY A 919 -49.40 -0.09 -22.33
N SER A 920 -48.99 1.16 -22.09
CA SER A 920 -47.99 1.88 -22.91
C SER A 920 -46.60 1.26 -22.83
N ASP A 921 -45.72 1.60 -23.78
CA ASP A 921 -44.31 1.23 -23.73
C ASP A 921 -43.60 1.93 -22.56
N HIS A 922 -42.65 1.25 -21.92
CA HIS A 922 -41.76 1.89 -20.96
C HIS A 922 -40.74 2.73 -21.72
N SER A 923 -40.33 3.86 -21.15
CA SER A 923 -39.30 4.71 -21.74
C SER A 923 -38.19 5.00 -20.75
N TYR A 924 -36.96 4.95 -21.22
CA TYR A 924 -35.76 5.19 -20.42
C TYR A 924 -34.71 5.91 -21.25
N THR A 925 -33.98 6.85 -20.64
CA THR A 925 -32.80 7.47 -21.27
C THR A 925 -31.56 6.96 -20.56
N VAL A 926 -30.66 6.32 -21.31
CA VAL A 926 -29.44 5.69 -20.76
C VAL A 926 -28.52 6.77 -20.16
N SER A 927 -28.24 6.68 -18.85
CA SER A 927 -27.31 7.61 -18.17
C SER A 927 -25.86 7.15 -18.28
N SER A 928 -24.88 7.95 -17.83
CA SER A 928 -23.44 7.61 -17.88
C SER A 928 -22.92 6.80 -16.68
N SER A 929 -23.80 6.39 -15.75
CA SER A 929 -23.44 5.68 -14.52
C SER A 929 -24.24 4.38 -14.38
N ASN A 930 -23.62 3.24 -14.69
CA ASN A 930 -24.18 1.85 -14.70
C ASN A 930 -25.56 1.71 -14.02
N PRO A 931 -26.65 2.02 -14.74
CA PRO A 931 -27.95 2.27 -14.13
C PRO A 931 -28.81 1.01 -14.04
N THR A 932 -29.65 0.96 -13.00
CA THR A 932 -30.68 -0.06 -12.82
C THR A 932 -32.05 0.51 -13.20
N VAL A 933 -32.82 -0.22 -14.00
CA VAL A 933 -34.18 0.11 -14.43
C VAL A 933 -35.15 -0.91 -13.85
N ASP A 934 -35.90 -0.50 -12.82
CA ASP A 934 -36.94 -1.33 -12.21
C ASP A 934 -38.32 -0.97 -12.77
N PHE A 935 -39.06 -1.98 -13.24
CA PHE A 935 -40.45 -1.82 -13.66
C PHE A 935 -41.27 -3.08 -13.35
N THR A 936 -42.59 -2.95 -13.35
CA THR A 936 -43.51 -4.06 -13.06
C THR A 936 -44.12 -4.57 -14.36
N PHE A 937 -44.17 -5.90 -14.53
CA PHE A 937 -44.88 -6.51 -15.65
C PHE A 937 -46.38 -6.22 -15.54
N ASN A 938 -46.91 -5.50 -16.52
CA ASN A 938 -48.33 -5.22 -16.61
C ASN A 938 -49.05 -6.43 -17.21
N ASN A 939 -49.80 -7.18 -16.40
CA ASN A 939 -50.53 -8.37 -16.86
C ASN A 939 -51.67 -8.03 -17.83
#